data_AF-A0A937TR94-F1
#
_entry.id   AF-A0A937TR94-F1
#
_cell.length_a   1.000
_cell.length_b   1.000
_cell.length_c   1.000
_cell.angle_alpha   90.00
_cell.angle_beta   90.00
_cell.angle_gamma   90.00
#
_symmetry.space_group_name_H-M   'P 1'
#
loop_
_entity.id
_entity.type
_entity.pdbx_description
1 polymer ?
#
loop_
_entity_poly.entity_id
_entity_poly.type
_entity_poly.pdbx_seq_one_letter_code
_entity_poly.pdbx_strand_id
1 'polypeptide(L)'
;MYKITNYQLPITKQISNSNLQNYKHLFWSLRFWLLPIVCILVLGDWNFIGFCEEKTSEKNYVAEAWKALSKKDYELLDSIVKECVEKFGDEADRQQASLQDFPPQDKIVLYQSLNDVATCLFVKIEALVRQEENEEAKQACRELIKKYPFAQAWDPRGWYWKVVVAAQSTLDKLEKGIEAIEDAQKEPEKEEIVMTIKLHDPGKENIVDYEKYGEFQGVGTSDYKYIIKDQEGLATAVGEGIYPNTTSVRWHPNFNKAKKEGRLKDSHWDLIHSKDLEAAFFRWALFPEPKGVSLFYLGLILEKAGLYKHAIKAYYAIVVHFPTAVGWTYWRTPWYVGQAAIAKIKYLCKRHPKLRMKLVDADINVINGYDHDISNDSFIVNPGKIISNGLSKGLFEKIEDLLKKMIHRRKVKKVRNWGKVQLVQYDNGDWQMLVDDKPFVIKGITYAPTRVGQGPDDGTLTNWMEYDFNNNGKCDGPYDAFVDKNGNNRQDEDEPAIGDFKILADMGVNTIRLYHQPFKINKELLRQLYRDYGIMVIMGDFLGKYALGSGADWHEGTDYANPLHQKNMLESVKKMVAEFKDEPYILMWLLGNENVYGVACNADKNPKAFFKFCNEAVLLIKTLDEQRPVGIASGDVLFLDEFAKYADEVDAFGTNAYRGDYGFGAYWQQVKNLADRPAFITEYGCPVYSKGMDKEQAEQAQADYLLGCWEDIEDNMAGGTGAGNSIGGIVFEYLDEWWKAYEPAFHDTKGLFSGPFPDGFMHEEWLGVCGQGDGSASPYLRTLRKSYYVYKEIWNK
;
A
#
# COMPACT_ATOMS: atom_id res chain seq x y z
N MET A 1 -29.87 -7.07 -7.10
CA MET A 1 -31.11 -6.95 -7.91
C MET A 1 -32.23 -6.38 -7.03
N TYR A 2 -32.74 -5.18 -7.31
CA TYR A 2 -33.88 -4.60 -6.56
C TYR A 2 -34.83 -3.87 -7.52
N LYS A 3 -36.14 -4.12 -7.37
CA LYS A 3 -37.19 -3.46 -8.16
C LYS A 3 -37.56 -2.12 -7.54
N ILE A 4 -37.63 -1.09 -8.37
CA ILE A 4 -38.19 0.22 -8.02
C ILE A 4 -39.72 0.12 -8.02
N THR A 5 -40.38 0.70 -7.01
CA THR A 5 -41.82 0.97 -7.02
C THR A 5 -42.06 2.47 -7.02
N ASN A 6 -42.78 2.95 -8.02
CA ASN A 6 -42.94 4.38 -8.32
C ASN A 6 -43.68 5.16 -7.23
N TYR A 7 -43.27 6.41 -7.02
CA TYR A 7 -44.14 7.49 -6.56
C TYR A 7 -43.87 8.77 -7.36
N GLN A 8 -44.83 9.16 -8.21
CA GLN A 8 -44.88 10.49 -8.83
C GLN A 8 -45.77 11.42 -8.00
N LEU A 9 -45.34 12.67 -7.79
CA LEU A 9 -46.24 13.82 -7.67
C LEU A 9 -45.58 15.08 -8.29
N PRO A 10 -46.35 16.11 -8.75
CA PRO A 10 -45.85 17.03 -9.77
C PRO A 10 -45.80 18.53 -9.38
N ILE A 11 -44.85 19.24 -10.03
CA ILE A 11 -45.00 20.57 -10.67
C ILE A 11 -45.32 21.81 -9.78
N THR A 12 -44.24 22.59 -9.52
CA THR A 12 -44.15 24.07 -9.44
C THR A 12 -44.89 24.90 -8.37
N LYS A 13 -44.16 25.88 -7.79
CA LYS A 13 -44.45 27.32 -8.01
C LYS A 13 -43.24 28.22 -7.73
N GLN A 14 -43.24 29.42 -8.34
CA GLN A 14 -42.19 30.46 -8.23
C GLN A 14 -42.42 31.41 -7.04
N ILE A 15 -41.42 32.27 -6.77
CA ILE A 15 -41.44 33.65 -6.19
C ILE A 15 -40.27 33.82 -5.17
N SER A 16 -39.48 34.91 -5.09
CA SER A 16 -38.99 35.91 -6.06
C SER A 16 -37.87 36.74 -5.39
N ASN A 17 -36.88 37.26 -6.13
CA ASN A 17 -35.82 38.13 -5.58
C ASN A 17 -36.33 39.47 -5.01
N SER A 18 -35.66 40.00 -3.96
CA SER A 18 -35.53 41.46 -3.77
C SER A 18 -34.35 41.89 -2.86
N ASN A 19 -33.80 43.08 -3.15
CA ASN A 19 -33.16 44.05 -2.23
C ASN A 19 -31.76 43.79 -1.61
N LEU A 20 -30.74 43.92 -2.46
CA LEU A 20 -29.77 45.04 -2.51
C LEU A 20 -29.29 45.79 -1.22
N GLN A 21 -27.98 46.09 -1.22
CA GLN A 21 -27.23 47.18 -0.55
C GLN A 21 -26.93 47.11 0.96
N ASN A 22 -25.63 47.20 1.31
CA ASN A 22 -25.08 48.46 1.84
C ASN A 22 -23.53 48.60 1.70
N TYR A 23 -23.11 49.82 1.33
CA TYR A 23 -21.89 50.62 1.60
C TYR A 23 -20.69 50.05 2.42
N LYS A 24 -19.44 50.56 2.29
CA LYS A 24 -18.65 51.22 1.20
C LYS A 24 -17.25 51.64 1.72
N HIS A 25 -16.27 51.75 0.82
CA HIS A 25 -15.02 52.55 0.90
C HIS A 25 -13.97 52.28 2.01
N LEU A 26 -12.73 52.03 1.57
CA LEU A 26 -11.60 52.96 1.80
C LEU A 26 -10.79 53.09 0.49
N PHE A 27 -9.82 54.03 0.39
CA PHE A 27 -9.37 54.57 -0.90
C PHE A 27 -7.86 54.94 -0.93
N TRP A 28 -7.13 54.45 -1.95
CA TRP A 28 -5.95 55.09 -2.62
C TRP A 28 -4.67 55.31 -1.75
N SER A 29 -3.43 55.50 -2.27
CA SER A 29 -2.83 55.62 -3.63
C SER A 29 -1.38 55.07 -3.60
N LEU A 30 -0.64 54.77 -4.69
CA LEU A 30 0.00 55.68 -5.67
C LEU A 30 0.41 54.97 -6.99
N ARG A 31 1.15 55.64 -7.91
CA ARG A 31 0.74 55.73 -9.33
C ARG A 31 1.88 55.98 -10.35
N PHE A 32 1.65 55.61 -11.63
CA PHE A 32 2.46 55.85 -12.87
C PHE A 32 3.76 55.01 -13.00
N TRP A 33 4.30 54.70 -14.19
CA TRP A 33 4.15 55.19 -15.59
C TRP A 33 3.78 54.05 -16.58
N LEU A 34 3.74 54.22 -17.91
CA LEU A 34 2.98 55.08 -18.84
C LEU A 34 3.40 54.72 -20.30
N LEU A 35 2.40 54.46 -21.15
CA LEU A 35 2.37 54.20 -22.61
C LEU A 35 3.12 55.23 -23.51
N PRO A 36 3.45 54.89 -24.79
CA PRO A 36 2.55 55.11 -25.97
C PRO A 36 2.70 54.06 -27.13
N ILE A 37 1.96 54.03 -28.27
CA ILE A 37 0.58 54.35 -28.76
C ILE A 37 0.43 53.69 -30.18
N VAL A 38 -0.82 53.40 -30.65
CA VAL A 38 -1.36 53.26 -32.05
C VAL A 38 -2.42 52.12 -32.05
N CYS A 39 -3.74 52.34 -31.99
CA CYS A 39 -4.71 52.96 -32.94
C CYS A 39 -5.13 52.00 -34.11
N ILE A 40 -6.42 51.85 -34.52
CA ILE A 40 -7.67 52.51 -34.11
C ILE A 40 -8.93 51.61 -34.32
N LEU A 41 -10.07 52.03 -33.75
CA LEU A 41 -11.39 51.35 -33.65
C LEU A 41 -12.24 51.30 -34.95
N VAL A 42 -13.16 50.32 -35.01
CA VAL A 42 -14.56 50.50 -35.47
C VAL A 42 -15.51 49.77 -34.48
N LEU A 43 -16.75 50.26 -34.33
CA LEU A 43 -17.71 49.88 -33.27
C LEU A 43 -18.75 48.84 -33.70
N GLY A 44 -19.39 48.17 -32.73
CA GLY A 44 -20.51 47.24 -32.97
C GLY A 44 -21.06 46.57 -31.70
N ASP A 45 -21.63 47.34 -30.77
CA ASP A 45 -22.26 46.79 -29.56
C ASP A 45 -23.55 46.00 -29.88
N TRP A 46 -23.66 44.77 -29.37
CA TRP A 46 -24.95 44.16 -29.03
C TRP A 46 -24.82 43.29 -27.77
N ASN A 47 -25.58 43.63 -26.73
CA ASN A 47 -25.73 42.78 -25.55
C ASN A 47 -26.57 41.55 -25.91
N PHE A 48 -26.03 40.35 -25.69
CA PHE A 48 -26.84 39.17 -25.46
C PHE A 48 -26.57 38.62 -24.06
N ILE A 49 -27.64 38.57 -23.26
CA ILE A 49 -27.65 37.83 -22.00
C ILE A 49 -27.69 36.35 -22.38
N GLY A 50 -26.51 35.73 -22.48
CA GLY A 50 -26.41 34.29 -22.62
C GLY A 50 -26.98 33.62 -21.37
N PHE A 51 -27.97 32.77 -21.55
CA PHE A 51 -28.40 31.86 -20.49
C PHE A 51 -27.21 30.96 -20.13
N CYS A 52 -26.90 30.85 -18.84
CA CYS A 52 -26.29 29.63 -18.35
C CYS A 52 -27.38 28.55 -18.39
N GLU A 53 -27.48 27.84 -19.51
CA GLU A 53 -28.02 26.49 -19.47
C GLU A 53 -27.15 25.69 -18.51
N GLU A 54 -27.78 24.99 -17.57
CA GLU A 54 -27.10 23.93 -16.85
C GLU A 54 -26.62 22.93 -17.89
N LYS A 55 -25.30 22.72 -18.01
CA LYS A 55 -24.77 21.59 -18.78
C LYS A 55 -25.32 20.32 -18.12
N THR A 56 -26.36 19.75 -18.72
CA THR A 56 -26.88 18.44 -18.34
C THR A 56 -25.72 17.45 -18.40
N SER A 57 -25.57 16.65 -17.34
CA SER A 57 -24.46 15.70 -17.22
C SER A 57 -24.36 14.87 -18.49
N GLU A 58 -23.24 15.00 -19.21
CA GLU A 58 -23.00 14.21 -20.41
C GLU A 58 -22.96 12.73 -20.01
N LYS A 59 -23.76 11.91 -20.71
CA LYS A 59 -23.98 10.50 -20.37
C LYS A 59 -22.64 9.74 -20.42
N ASN A 60 -22.19 9.20 -19.29
CA ASN A 60 -20.96 8.40 -19.24
C ASN A 60 -21.26 6.95 -19.67
N TYR A 61 -21.18 6.70 -20.97
CA TYR A 61 -21.42 5.40 -21.59
C TYR A 61 -20.51 4.30 -21.03
N VAL A 62 -19.25 4.61 -20.71
CA VAL A 62 -18.30 3.62 -20.16
C VAL A 62 -18.73 3.17 -18.76
N ALA A 63 -19.05 4.12 -17.88
CA ALA A 63 -19.54 3.81 -16.52
C ALA A 63 -20.88 3.07 -16.56
N GLU A 64 -21.81 3.46 -17.44
CA GLU A 64 -23.07 2.74 -17.62
C GLU A 64 -22.87 1.32 -18.19
N ALA A 65 -21.96 1.12 -19.14
CA ALA A 65 -21.68 -0.19 -19.73
C ALA A 65 -21.15 -1.17 -18.67
N TRP A 66 -20.14 -0.80 -17.89
CA TRP A 66 -19.65 -1.63 -16.77
C TRP A 66 -20.76 -1.88 -15.72
N LYS A 67 -21.63 -0.90 -15.47
CA LYS A 67 -22.78 -0.99 -14.54
C LYS A 67 -23.93 -1.87 -15.07
N ALA A 68 -23.99 -2.12 -16.38
CA ALA A 68 -24.89 -3.09 -17.01
C ALA A 68 -24.27 -4.51 -17.01
N LEU A 69 -23.00 -4.64 -17.40
CA LEU A 69 -22.25 -5.91 -17.38
C LEU A 69 -22.21 -6.54 -15.98
N SER A 70 -21.89 -5.76 -14.94
CA SER A 70 -21.88 -6.21 -13.53
C SER A 70 -23.24 -6.68 -13.01
N LYS A 71 -24.34 -6.28 -13.65
CA LYS A 71 -25.71 -6.75 -13.34
C LYS A 71 -26.15 -7.94 -14.19
N LYS A 72 -25.35 -8.34 -15.19
CA LYS A 72 -25.71 -9.28 -16.26
C LYS A 72 -26.94 -8.79 -17.07
N ASP A 73 -27.03 -7.47 -17.24
CA ASP A 73 -28.10 -6.76 -17.96
C ASP A 73 -27.66 -6.50 -19.40
N TYR A 74 -27.58 -7.58 -20.19
CA TYR A 74 -26.95 -7.57 -21.52
C TYR A 74 -27.78 -6.79 -22.56
N GLU A 75 -29.10 -6.75 -22.45
CA GLU A 75 -29.97 -5.92 -23.29
C GLU A 75 -29.69 -4.42 -23.10
N LEU A 76 -29.54 -3.98 -21.84
CA LEU A 76 -29.18 -2.61 -21.51
C LEU A 76 -27.75 -2.28 -21.98
N LEU A 77 -26.79 -3.20 -21.78
CA LEU A 77 -25.42 -3.04 -22.25
C LEU A 77 -25.37 -2.82 -23.76
N ASP A 78 -26.05 -3.65 -24.56
CA ASP A 78 -26.07 -3.50 -26.01
C ASP A 78 -26.71 -2.18 -26.45
N SER A 79 -27.74 -1.71 -25.74
CA SER A 79 -28.31 -0.39 -25.99
C SER A 79 -27.32 0.75 -25.69
N ILE A 80 -26.54 0.66 -24.60
CA ILE A 80 -25.53 1.66 -24.22
C ILE A 80 -24.37 1.68 -25.22
N VAL A 81 -23.83 0.51 -25.56
CA VAL A 81 -22.68 0.37 -26.48
C VAL A 81 -23.08 0.84 -27.88
N LYS A 82 -24.29 0.49 -28.35
CA LYS A 82 -24.83 0.99 -29.61
C LYS A 82 -24.95 2.52 -29.62
N GLU A 83 -25.58 3.11 -28.60
CA GLU A 83 -25.77 4.58 -28.52
C GLU A 83 -24.41 5.31 -28.46
N CYS A 84 -23.41 4.74 -27.78
CA CYS A 84 -22.04 5.26 -27.75
C CYS A 84 -21.40 5.26 -29.15
N VAL A 85 -21.46 4.13 -29.86
CA VAL A 85 -20.91 3.98 -31.22
C VAL A 85 -21.63 4.89 -32.22
N GLU A 86 -22.96 4.95 -32.19
CA GLU A 86 -23.76 5.82 -33.08
C GLU A 86 -23.49 7.31 -32.85
N LYS A 87 -23.12 7.72 -31.64
CA LYS A 87 -22.89 9.12 -31.27
C LYS A 87 -21.43 9.58 -31.46
N PHE A 88 -20.46 8.69 -31.25
CA PHE A 88 -19.05 9.05 -31.17
C PHE A 88 -18.13 8.28 -32.13
N GLY A 89 -18.60 7.25 -32.85
CA GLY A 89 -17.78 6.43 -33.75
C GLY A 89 -17.02 7.22 -34.82
N ASP A 90 -17.70 8.18 -35.47
CA ASP A 90 -17.08 9.05 -36.49
C ASP A 90 -16.00 9.99 -35.93
N GLU A 91 -16.01 10.26 -34.62
CA GLU A 91 -14.99 11.04 -33.93
C GLU A 91 -13.86 10.13 -33.41
N ALA A 92 -14.19 8.96 -32.86
CA ALA A 92 -13.24 7.90 -32.50
C ALA A 92 -12.34 7.51 -33.68
N ASP A 93 -12.91 7.33 -34.87
CA ASP A 93 -12.19 6.95 -36.09
C ASP A 93 -11.24 8.07 -36.56
N ARG A 94 -11.65 9.34 -36.43
CA ARG A 94 -10.80 10.50 -36.75
C ARG A 94 -9.68 10.70 -35.73
N GLN A 95 -9.98 10.50 -34.44
CA GLN A 95 -9.00 10.54 -33.35
C GLN A 95 -7.93 9.44 -33.53
N GLN A 96 -8.35 8.21 -33.78
CA GLN A 96 -7.46 7.08 -34.06
C GLN A 96 -6.61 7.28 -35.32
N ALA A 97 -7.18 7.85 -36.39
CA ALA A 97 -6.44 8.16 -37.62
C ALA A 97 -5.40 9.30 -37.45
N SER A 98 -5.49 10.08 -36.36
CA SER A 98 -4.52 11.15 -36.04
C SER A 98 -3.29 10.68 -35.24
N LEU A 99 -3.31 9.43 -34.75
CA LEU A 99 -2.29 8.85 -33.89
C LEU A 99 -1.40 7.86 -34.67
N GLN A 100 -0.12 7.79 -34.28
CA GLN A 100 0.87 6.79 -34.79
C GLN A 100 1.47 5.93 -33.67
N ASP A 101 1.23 6.29 -32.42
CA ASP A 101 1.59 5.58 -31.18
C ASP A 101 0.61 6.06 -30.10
N PHE A 102 0.67 5.46 -28.91
CA PHE A 102 -0.10 5.85 -27.74
C PHE A 102 0.19 7.30 -27.32
N PRO A 103 -0.84 8.15 -27.09
CA PRO A 103 -0.64 9.51 -26.59
C PRO A 103 -0.04 9.51 -25.17
N PRO A 104 0.81 10.49 -24.81
CA PRO A 104 1.32 10.62 -23.45
C PRO A 104 0.18 10.96 -22.48
N GLN A 105 0.37 10.63 -21.20
CA GLN A 105 -0.71 10.63 -20.20
C GLN A 105 -1.43 11.98 -20.03
N ASP A 106 -0.72 13.10 -20.21
CA ASP A 106 -1.27 14.46 -20.19
C ASP A 106 -2.23 14.76 -21.36
N LYS A 107 -2.25 13.91 -22.40
CA LYS A 107 -3.00 14.10 -23.65
C LYS A 107 -4.04 13.04 -23.93
N ILE A 108 -4.12 11.94 -23.16
CA ILE A 108 -5.12 10.87 -23.37
C ILE A 108 -6.55 11.44 -23.38
N VAL A 109 -6.83 12.44 -22.54
CA VAL A 109 -8.12 13.15 -22.47
C VAL A 109 -8.53 13.83 -23.79
N LEU A 110 -7.58 14.21 -24.64
CA LEU A 110 -7.87 14.79 -25.97
C LEU A 110 -8.45 13.77 -26.96
N TYR A 111 -8.37 12.47 -26.65
CA TYR A 111 -8.82 11.35 -27.46
C TYR A 111 -9.99 10.61 -26.80
N GLN A 112 -10.80 11.30 -26.00
CA GLN A 112 -11.86 10.69 -25.21
C GLN A 112 -12.86 9.88 -26.06
N SER A 113 -13.26 10.36 -27.23
CA SER A 113 -14.23 9.63 -28.07
C SER A 113 -13.69 8.29 -28.56
N LEU A 114 -12.42 8.22 -28.94
CA LEU A 114 -11.71 6.97 -29.23
C LEU A 114 -11.73 6.03 -28.02
N ASN A 115 -11.33 6.55 -26.86
CA ASN A 115 -11.18 5.77 -25.65
C ASN A 115 -12.54 5.22 -25.15
N ASP A 116 -13.57 6.06 -25.12
CA ASP A 116 -14.90 5.68 -24.63
C ASP A 116 -15.57 4.65 -25.56
N VAL A 117 -15.50 4.84 -26.89
CA VAL A 117 -16.04 3.89 -27.88
C VAL A 117 -15.30 2.55 -27.82
N ALA A 118 -13.96 2.55 -27.81
CA ALA A 118 -13.19 1.32 -27.74
C ALA A 118 -13.44 0.57 -26.42
N THR A 119 -13.57 1.29 -25.30
CA THR A 119 -13.88 0.68 -23.99
C THR A 119 -15.28 0.07 -24.00
N CYS A 120 -16.29 0.76 -24.54
CA CYS A 120 -17.65 0.22 -24.65
C CYS A 120 -17.69 -1.06 -25.49
N LEU A 121 -16.93 -1.12 -26.59
CA LEU A 121 -16.79 -2.34 -27.40
C LEU A 121 -16.07 -3.47 -26.63
N PHE A 122 -15.07 -3.16 -25.79
CA PHE A 122 -14.43 -4.14 -24.93
C PHE A 122 -15.38 -4.68 -23.84
N VAL A 123 -16.21 -3.84 -23.23
CA VAL A 123 -17.25 -4.31 -22.28
C VAL A 123 -18.25 -5.25 -22.96
N LYS A 124 -18.58 -5.04 -24.25
CA LYS A 124 -19.38 -6.00 -25.04
C LYS A 124 -18.63 -7.31 -25.31
N ILE A 125 -17.33 -7.27 -25.61
CA ILE A 125 -16.50 -8.50 -25.74
C ILE A 125 -16.58 -9.34 -24.47
N GLU A 126 -16.38 -8.71 -23.30
CA GLU A 126 -16.47 -9.40 -22.01
C GLU A 126 -17.87 -9.94 -21.71
N ALA A 127 -18.93 -9.31 -22.23
CA ALA A 127 -20.29 -9.84 -22.16
C ALA A 127 -20.52 -11.07 -23.06
N LEU A 128 -19.90 -11.11 -24.25
CA LEU A 128 -19.95 -12.28 -25.14
C LEU A 128 -19.21 -13.48 -24.50
N VAL A 129 -18.03 -13.25 -23.91
CA VAL A 129 -17.29 -14.28 -23.15
C VAL A 129 -18.10 -14.80 -21.96
N ARG A 130 -18.75 -13.92 -21.18
CA ARG A 130 -19.65 -14.30 -20.06
C ARG A 130 -20.97 -14.97 -20.50
N GLN A 131 -21.22 -15.10 -21.80
CA GLN A 131 -22.34 -15.83 -22.41
C GLN A 131 -21.89 -17.06 -23.21
N GLU A 132 -20.59 -17.40 -23.17
CA GLU A 132 -19.96 -18.48 -23.95
C GLU A 132 -20.03 -18.29 -25.49
N GLU A 133 -20.36 -17.08 -25.97
CA GLU A 133 -20.39 -16.65 -27.38
C GLU A 133 -18.96 -16.39 -27.90
N ASN A 134 -18.15 -17.45 -27.89
CA ASN A 134 -16.70 -17.36 -28.00
C ASN A 134 -16.19 -16.99 -29.40
N GLU A 135 -16.90 -17.34 -30.49
CA GLU A 135 -16.46 -16.97 -31.84
C GLU A 135 -16.82 -15.52 -32.18
N GLU A 136 -17.98 -15.06 -31.72
CA GLU A 136 -18.43 -13.67 -31.73
C GLU A 136 -17.45 -12.81 -30.92
N ALA A 137 -17.06 -13.25 -29.72
CA ALA A 137 -16.06 -12.60 -28.89
C ALA A 137 -14.70 -12.50 -29.60
N LYS A 138 -14.19 -13.59 -30.20
CA LYS A 138 -12.94 -13.58 -30.99
C LYS A 138 -13.02 -12.64 -32.19
N GLN A 139 -14.14 -12.61 -32.91
CA GLN A 139 -14.32 -11.68 -34.03
C GLN A 139 -14.29 -10.22 -33.52
N ALA A 140 -15.06 -9.90 -32.49
CA ALA A 140 -15.11 -8.55 -31.91
C ALA A 140 -13.73 -8.11 -31.37
N CYS A 141 -12.95 -9.01 -30.75
CA CYS A 141 -11.55 -8.73 -30.38
C CYS A 141 -10.71 -8.34 -31.60
N ARG A 142 -10.71 -9.18 -32.65
CA ARG A 142 -9.92 -8.95 -33.89
C ARG A 142 -10.35 -7.66 -34.61
N GLU A 143 -11.62 -7.28 -34.54
CA GLU A 143 -12.12 -6.01 -35.06
C GLU A 143 -11.68 -4.80 -34.20
N LEU A 144 -11.80 -4.88 -32.87
CA LEU A 144 -11.34 -3.83 -31.95
C LEU A 144 -9.84 -3.57 -32.08
N ILE A 145 -9.02 -4.63 -32.00
CA ILE A 145 -7.55 -4.58 -32.10
C ILE A 145 -7.12 -3.90 -33.40
N LYS A 146 -7.79 -4.24 -34.51
CA LYS A 146 -7.52 -3.66 -35.83
C LYS A 146 -8.02 -2.23 -35.97
N LYS A 147 -9.18 -1.88 -35.38
CA LYS A 147 -9.81 -0.58 -35.56
C LYS A 147 -9.25 0.49 -34.62
N TYR A 148 -8.96 0.15 -33.37
CA TYR A 148 -8.59 1.08 -32.29
C TYR A 148 -7.27 0.73 -31.56
N PRO A 149 -6.14 0.53 -32.27
CA PRO A 149 -4.88 0.08 -31.68
C PRO A 149 -4.22 1.05 -30.68
N PHE A 150 -4.64 2.33 -30.60
CA PHE A 150 -4.07 3.32 -29.67
C PHE A 150 -5.04 3.75 -28.56
N ALA A 151 -6.18 3.09 -28.41
CA ALA A 151 -7.15 3.40 -27.37
C ALA A 151 -6.64 3.06 -25.94
N GLN A 152 -6.89 3.97 -25.00
CA GLN A 152 -6.51 3.84 -23.59
C GLN A 152 -7.67 4.25 -22.67
N ALA A 153 -8.00 3.38 -21.72
CA ALA A 153 -9.10 3.57 -20.80
C ALA A 153 -8.58 3.94 -19.39
N TRP A 154 -9.28 4.83 -18.70
CA TRP A 154 -8.99 5.14 -17.30
C TRP A 154 -9.57 4.06 -16.38
N ASP A 155 -8.73 3.45 -15.56
CA ASP A 155 -9.16 2.66 -14.41
C ASP A 155 -9.38 3.60 -13.22
N PRO A 156 -10.57 3.63 -12.58
CA PRO A 156 -10.80 4.43 -11.38
C PRO A 156 -9.91 4.07 -10.18
N ARG A 157 -9.16 2.96 -10.23
CA ARG A 157 -8.09 2.59 -9.29
C ARG A 157 -6.79 3.41 -9.47
N GLY A 158 -6.67 4.21 -10.54
CA GLY A 158 -5.66 5.28 -10.65
C GLY A 158 -4.71 5.25 -11.85
N TRP A 159 -4.93 4.39 -12.86
CA TRP A 159 -4.03 4.24 -14.02
C TRP A 159 -4.77 4.21 -15.36
N TYR A 160 -4.05 4.38 -16.46
CA TYR A 160 -4.56 4.12 -17.80
C TYR A 160 -4.13 2.73 -18.29
N TRP A 161 -5.08 1.89 -18.68
CA TRP A 161 -4.82 0.62 -19.34
C TRP A 161 -5.02 0.74 -20.86
N LYS A 162 -4.40 -0.16 -21.62
CA LYS A 162 -4.45 -0.19 -23.09
C LYS A 162 -5.53 -1.15 -23.56
N VAL A 163 -6.58 -0.64 -24.21
CA VAL A 163 -7.76 -1.47 -24.56
C VAL A 163 -7.38 -2.58 -25.54
N VAL A 164 -6.48 -2.29 -26.49
CA VAL A 164 -5.92 -3.28 -27.41
C VAL A 164 -5.18 -4.43 -26.72
N VAL A 165 -4.51 -4.18 -25.59
CA VAL A 165 -3.75 -5.22 -24.87
C VAL A 165 -4.70 -6.15 -24.12
N ALA A 166 -5.76 -5.60 -23.50
CA ALA A 166 -6.80 -6.41 -22.90
C ALA A 166 -7.54 -7.25 -23.96
N ALA A 167 -7.96 -6.65 -25.07
CA ALA A 167 -8.61 -7.37 -26.17
C ALA A 167 -7.72 -8.45 -26.80
N GLN A 168 -6.40 -8.22 -26.90
CA GLN A 168 -5.46 -9.23 -27.35
C GLN A 168 -5.33 -10.38 -26.33
N SER A 169 -5.29 -10.07 -25.02
CA SER A 169 -5.28 -11.08 -23.96
C SER A 169 -6.55 -11.94 -23.96
N THR A 170 -7.73 -11.34 -24.11
CA THR A 170 -9.00 -12.06 -24.25
C THR A 170 -9.00 -12.92 -25.53
N LEU A 171 -8.48 -12.42 -26.65
CA LEU A 171 -8.35 -13.19 -27.90
C LEU A 171 -7.41 -14.40 -27.74
N ASP A 172 -6.23 -14.20 -27.14
CA ASP A 172 -5.25 -15.27 -26.92
C ASP A 172 -5.81 -16.35 -25.97
N LYS A 173 -6.52 -15.96 -24.90
CA LYS A 173 -7.24 -16.88 -24.02
C LYS A 173 -8.23 -17.76 -24.78
N LEU A 174 -9.03 -17.15 -25.66
CA LEU A 174 -10.07 -17.82 -26.45
C LEU A 174 -9.52 -18.69 -27.59
N GLU A 175 -8.37 -18.34 -28.17
CA GLU A 175 -7.74 -19.10 -29.27
C GLU A 175 -6.78 -20.20 -28.80
N LYS A 176 -6.11 -20.04 -27.65
CA LYS A 176 -4.97 -20.88 -27.22
C LYS A 176 -5.12 -21.51 -25.84
N GLY A 177 -6.05 -21.04 -25.01
CA GLY A 177 -6.19 -21.45 -23.62
C GLY A 177 -5.15 -20.83 -22.68
N ILE A 178 -5.28 -21.15 -21.38
CA ILE A 178 -4.51 -20.54 -20.28
C ILE A 178 -3.02 -20.91 -20.33
N GLU A 179 -2.69 -22.17 -20.65
CA GLU A 179 -1.30 -22.67 -20.75
C GLU A 179 -0.42 -21.79 -21.66
N ALA A 180 -1.01 -21.28 -22.76
CA ALA A 180 -0.33 -20.40 -23.71
C ALA A 180 -0.17 -18.95 -23.23
N ILE A 181 -0.93 -18.52 -22.22
CA ILE A 181 -0.76 -17.23 -21.54
C ILE A 181 0.39 -17.35 -20.54
N GLU A 182 0.42 -18.43 -19.75
CA GLU A 182 1.56 -18.73 -18.86
C GLU A 182 2.87 -18.83 -19.64
N ASP A 183 2.88 -19.53 -20.78
CA ASP A 183 4.04 -19.60 -21.68
C ASP A 183 4.40 -18.25 -22.33
N ALA A 184 3.44 -17.35 -22.51
CA ALA A 184 3.72 -15.98 -22.99
C ALA A 184 4.24 -15.05 -21.88
N GLN A 185 3.93 -15.32 -20.60
CA GLN A 185 4.49 -14.59 -19.45
C GLN A 185 5.93 -15.03 -19.11
N LYS A 186 6.32 -16.26 -19.47
CA LYS A 186 7.69 -16.77 -19.30
C LYS A 186 8.66 -16.01 -20.21
N GLU A 187 9.13 -14.86 -19.74
CA GLU A 187 10.23 -14.12 -20.38
C GLU A 187 11.43 -15.05 -20.65
N PRO A 188 12.06 -14.98 -21.83
CA PRO A 188 13.17 -15.87 -22.15
C PRO A 188 14.35 -15.62 -21.20
N GLU A 189 14.85 -16.68 -20.58
CA GLU A 189 16.03 -16.63 -19.71
C GLU A 189 17.21 -15.99 -20.45
N LYS A 190 17.58 -14.79 -20.03
CA LYS A 190 18.84 -14.14 -20.40
C LYS A 190 19.90 -14.63 -19.42
N GLU A 191 21.11 -14.91 -19.91
CA GLU A 191 22.25 -15.19 -19.05
C GLU A 191 22.54 -13.97 -18.15
N GLU A 192 22.06 -14.01 -16.90
CA GLU A 192 22.30 -12.94 -15.94
C GLU A 192 23.75 -12.93 -15.47
N ILE A 193 24.40 -11.78 -15.59
CA ILE A 193 25.78 -11.58 -15.14
C ILE A 193 25.79 -11.53 -13.61
N VAL A 194 26.24 -12.60 -12.95
CA VAL A 194 26.36 -12.66 -11.48
C VAL A 194 27.73 -12.12 -11.06
N MET A 195 27.77 -10.92 -10.48
CA MET A 195 29.00 -10.22 -10.08
C MET A 195 28.82 -9.49 -8.75
N THR A 196 29.65 -9.81 -7.76
CA THR A 196 29.65 -9.17 -6.44
C THR A 196 30.71 -8.08 -6.31
N ILE A 197 30.45 -7.10 -5.45
CA ILE A 197 31.29 -5.91 -5.23
C ILE A 197 32.55 -6.30 -4.44
N LYS A 198 33.71 -5.79 -4.88
CA LYS A 198 34.97 -5.90 -4.15
C LYS A 198 35.57 -4.51 -4.01
N LEU A 199 35.34 -3.85 -2.88
CA LEU A 199 35.81 -2.48 -2.64
C LEU A 199 37.34 -2.38 -2.81
N HIS A 200 37.75 -1.48 -3.69
CA HIS A 200 39.11 -1.01 -3.89
C HIS A 200 39.51 0.02 -2.81
N ASP A 201 38.58 0.87 -2.39
CA ASP A 201 38.74 1.77 -1.25
C ASP A 201 37.55 1.66 -0.26
N PRO A 202 37.66 0.83 0.80
CA PRO A 202 36.65 0.74 1.85
C PRO A 202 36.67 1.93 2.84
N GLY A 203 37.58 2.91 2.67
CA GLY A 203 37.80 4.03 3.56
C GLY A 203 38.60 3.68 4.82
N LYS A 204 39.29 4.66 5.39
CA LYS A 204 40.15 4.47 6.58
C LYS A 204 39.38 4.20 7.87
N GLU A 205 38.12 4.62 7.96
CA GLU A 205 37.35 4.56 9.21
C GLU A 205 36.17 3.58 9.08
N ASN A 206 35.94 2.76 10.12
CA ASN A 206 34.82 1.82 10.14
C ASN A 206 33.52 2.50 10.61
N ILE A 207 33.66 3.41 11.58
CA ILE A 207 32.68 4.39 12.04
C ILE A 207 33.35 5.73 11.74
N VAL A 208 32.71 6.59 10.94
CA VAL A 208 33.29 7.85 10.48
C VAL A 208 33.06 8.93 11.53
N ASP A 209 34.13 9.56 11.99
CA ASP A 209 34.05 10.68 12.95
C ASP A 209 33.84 11.99 12.21
N TYR A 210 32.59 12.41 12.06
CA TYR A 210 32.25 13.66 11.38
C TYR A 210 32.70 14.92 12.17
N GLU A 211 32.86 14.88 13.49
CA GLU A 211 33.29 16.05 14.29
C GLU A 211 34.78 16.39 14.06
N LYS A 212 35.55 15.40 13.60
CA LYS A 212 36.95 15.55 13.18
C LYS A 212 37.11 16.21 11.80
N TYR A 213 36.12 16.07 10.91
CA TYR A 213 36.19 16.52 9.51
C TYR A 213 35.28 17.71 9.19
N GLY A 214 34.43 18.12 10.12
CA GLY A 214 33.46 19.18 9.90
C GLY A 214 32.80 19.69 11.17
N GLU A 215 31.74 20.46 11.00
CA GLU A 215 31.05 21.15 12.09
C GLU A 215 29.54 20.99 11.94
N PHE A 216 28.88 20.42 12.95
CA PHE A 216 27.43 20.39 13.05
C PHE A 216 26.91 21.73 13.59
N GLN A 217 25.94 22.33 12.90
CA GLN A 217 25.22 23.52 13.32
C GLN A 217 23.71 23.23 13.30
N GLY A 218 22.93 23.86 14.20
CA GLY A 218 21.46 23.71 14.22
C GLY A 218 20.95 22.32 14.62
N VAL A 219 21.73 21.53 15.37
CA VAL A 219 21.32 20.18 15.82
C VAL A 219 20.05 20.29 16.67
N GLY A 220 19.01 19.54 16.28
CA GLY A 220 17.69 19.58 16.91
C GLY A 220 16.81 20.77 16.48
N THR A 221 17.15 21.48 15.40
CA THR A 221 16.33 22.58 14.84
C THR A 221 16.13 22.45 13.33
N SER A 222 15.31 23.35 12.76
CA SER A 222 15.10 23.52 11.32
C SER A 222 16.33 24.06 10.57
N ASP A 223 17.28 24.66 11.30
CA ASP A 223 18.47 25.30 10.73
C ASP A 223 19.66 24.33 10.65
N TYR A 224 19.39 23.03 10.80
CA TYR A 224 20.40 21.99 10.80
C TYR A 224 21.23 21.98 9.51
N LYS A 225 22.55 21.89 9.67
CA LYS A 225 23.50 21.60 8.60
C LYS A 225 24.82 21.07 9.16
N TYR A 226 25.49 20.24 8.37
CA TYR A 226 26.86 19.84 8.60
C TYR A 226 27.79 20.52 7.59
N ILE A 227 28.77 21.28 8.07
CA ILE A 227 29.74 22.00 7.25
C ILE A 227 31.06 21.21 7.22
N ILE A 228 31.40 20.65 6.06
CA ILE A 228 32.71 20.02 5.82
C ILE A 228 33.81 21.09 5.98
N LYS A 229 34.86 20.77 6.74
CA LYS A 229 36.07 21.59 6.89
C LYS A 229 37.29 20.92 6.24
N ASP A 230 37.35 19.60 6.28
CA ASP A 230 38.35 18.76 5.61
C ASP A 230 37.66 17.75 4.68
N GLN A 231 37.55 18.11 3.40
CA GLN A 231 36.87 17.28 2.39
C GLN A 231 37.73 16.08 1.95
N GLU A 232 39.05 16.22 1.89
CA GLU A 232 39.95 15.13 1.48
C GLU A 232 40.05 14.06 2.57
N GLY A 233 40.19 14.48 3.83
CA GLY A 233 40.14 13.59 4.98
C GLY A 233 38.81 12.87 5.12
N LEU A 234 37.67 13.59 4.97
CA LEU A 234 36.35 12.96 5.01
C LEU A 234 36.16 11.96 3.87
N ALA A 235 36.55 12.33 2.64
CA ALA A 235 36.49 11.42 1.49
C ALA A 235 37.29 10.13 1.75
N THR A 236 38.48 10.27 2.33
CA THR A 236 39.36 9.16 2.68
C THR A 236 38.85 8.35 3.89
N ALA A 237 38.03 8.92 4.76
CA ALA A 237 37.40 8.21 5.87
C ALA A 237 36.20 7.36 5.41
N VAL A 238 35.34 7.94 4.55
CA VAL A 238 34.15 7.26 4.04
C VAL A 238 34.48 6.14 3.05
N GLY A 239 35.46 6.31 2.15
CA GLY A 239 35.76 5.34 1.10
C GLY A 239 34.85 5.47 -0.12
N GLU A 240 35.01 4.60 -1.12
CA GLU A 240 34.49 4.87 -2.47
C GLU A 240 32.96 4.83 -2.60
N GLY A 241 32.41 5.66 -3.49
CA GLY A 241 30.97 5.78 -3.75
C GLY A 241 30.20 6.58 -2.69
N ILE A 242 30.64 6.55 -1.43
CA ILE A 242 30.02 7.30 -0.33
C ILE A 242 30.36 8.79 -0.46
N TYR A 243 29.41 9.69 -0.21
CA TYR A 243 29.64 11.13 -0.23
C TYR A 243 30.57 11.56 0.91
N PRO A 244 31.57 12.46 0.70
CA PRO A 244 31.84 13.23 -0.52
C PRO A 244 32.69 12.51 -1.58
N ASN A 245 33.21 11.30 -1.31
CA ASN A 245 34.06 10.51 -2.20
C ASN A 245 33.31 9.82 -3.38
N THR A 246 32.12 10.29 -3.74
CA THR A 246 31.18 9.57 -4.62
C THR A 246 31.72 9.23 -6.01
N THR A 247 32.61 10.05 -6.57
CA THR A 247 33.13 9.85 -7.94
C THR A 247 34.26 8.82 -8.04
N SER A 248 34.92 8.48 -6.92
CA SER A 248 36.13 7.61 -6.86
C SER A 248 35.97 6.26 -7.54
N VAL A 249 34.75 5.73 -7.62
CA VAL A 249 34.42 4.50 -8.36
C VAL A 249 34.86 4.51 -9.83
N ARG A 250 35.07 5.69 -10.45
CA ARG A 250 35.64 5.80 -11.82
C ARG A 250 37.09 5.34 -11.92
N TRP A 251 37.81 5.37 -10.81
CA TRP A 251 39.20 4.93 -10.67
C TRP A 251 39.30 3.48 -10.18
N HIS A 252 38.19 2.84 -9.81
CA HIS A 252 38.14 1.42 -9.48
C HIS A 252 38.62 0.57 -10.68
N PRO A 253 39.54 -0.40 -10.51
CA PRO A 253 40.15 -1.13 -11.63
C PRO A 253 39.16 -1.74 -12.62
N ASN A 254 38.06 -2.30 -12.11
CA ASN A 254 37.02 -2.94 -12.93
C ASN A 254 36.05 -1.94 -13.61
N PHE A 255 36.03 -0.65 -13.27
CA PHE A 255 35.08 0.31 -13.84
C PHE A 255 35.21 0.42 -15.37
N ASN A 256 36.45 0.54 -15.86
CA ASN A 256 36.74 0.57 -17.28
C ASN A 256 36.58 -0.80 -17.96
N LYS A 257 36.51 -1.90 -17.20
CA LYS A 257 36.19 -3.25 -17.70
C LYS A 257 34.67 -3.36 -17.90
N ALA A 258 33.86 -3.15 -16.86
CA ALA A 258 32.40 -3.15 -16.92
C ALA A 258 31.85 -2.21 -18.00
N LYS A 259 32.45 -1.02 -18.17
CA LYS A 259 32.10 -0.08 -19.24
C LYS A 259 32.37 -0.63 -20.65
N LYS A 260 33.47 -1.36 -20.87
CA LYS A 260 33.81 -1.99 -22.16
C LYS A 260 32.93 -3.21 -22.46
N GLU A 261 32.59 -3.97 -21.43
CA GLU A 261 31.68 -5.12 -21.49
C GLU A 261 30.23 -4.70 -21.75
N GLY A 262 29.90 -3.41 -21.59
CA GLY A 262 28.57 -2.87 -21.82
C GLY A 262 27.62 -2.99 -20.63
N ARG A 263 28.07 -3.57 -19.51
CA ARG A 263 27.31 -3.78 -18.25
C ARG A 263 26.78 -2.49 -17.59
N LEU A 264 27.19 -1.32 -18.10
CA LEU A 264 26.76 0.01 -17.61
C LEU A 264 25.84 0.75 -18.62
N LYS A 265 25.26 0.05 -19.60
CA LYS A 265 24.33 0.62 -20.59
C LYS A 265 22.94 0.87 -20.01
N ASP A 266 22.43 -0.11 -19.27
CA ASP A 266 21.04 -0.21 -18.83
C ASP A 266 20.71 0.84 -17.76
N SER A 267 19.43 1.04 -17.44
CA SER A 267 19.02 2.01 -16.43
C SER A 267 19.61 1.68 -15.07
N HIS A 268 19.76 2.70 -14.22
CA HIS A 268 20.10 2.47 -12.81
C HIS A 268 18.95 1.74 -12.08
N TRP A 269 17.71 1.96 -12.52
CA TRP A 269 16.53 1.21 -12.08
C TRP A 269 16.53 -0.26 -12.53
N ASP A 270 17.03 -0.58 -13.72
CA ASP A 270 17.13 -1.98 -14.17
C ASP A 270 18.17 -2.75 -13.33
N LEU A 271 19.26 -2.07 -12.97
CA LEU A 271 20.39 -2.69 -12.26
C LEU A 271 20.18 -2.86 -10.75
N ILE A 272 19.21 -2.17 -10.10
CA ILE A 272 19.00 -2.26 -8.63
C ILE A 272 18.52 -3.63 -8.15
N HIS A 273 17.88 -4.42 -9.02
CA HIS A 273 17.46 -5.79 -8.75
C HIS A 273 18.27 -6.86 -9.51
N SER A 274 19.20 -6.46 -10.37
CA SER A 274 20.09 -7.37 -11.10
C SER A 274 21.11 -8.07 -10.20
N LYS A 275 21.62 -9.22 -10.67
CA LYS A 275 22.72 -9.97 -10.04
C LYS A 275 24.12 -9.37 -10.29
N ASP A 276 24.23 -8.31 -11.08
CA ASP A 276 25.48 -7.57 -11.32
C ASP A 276 25.63 -6.39 -10.35
N LEU A 277 25.86 -6.71 -9.08
CA LEU A 277 26.00 -5.72 -8.00
C LEU A 277 27.20 -4.80 -8.22
N GLU A 278 28.24 -5.25 -8.93
CA GLU A 278 29.38 -4.42 -9.34
C GLU A 278 28.94 -3.33 -10.34
N ALA A 279 28.18 -3.70 -11.38
CA ALA A 279 27.64 -2.74 -12.34
C ALA A 279 26.62 -1.79 -11.69
N ALA A 280 25.72 -2.33 -10.85
CA ALA A 280 24.75 -1.55 -10.09
C ALA A 280 25.44 -0.49 -9.22
N PHE A 281 26.48 -0.89 -8.47
CA PHE A 281 27.29 0.00 -7.63
C PHE A 281 27.93 1.15 -8.44
N PHE A 282 28.59 0.82 -9.56
CA PHE A 282 29.18 1.84 -10.44
C PHE A 282 28.14 2.76 -11.10
N ARG A 283 26.94 2.24 -11.42
CA ARG A 283 25.86 3.02 -12.03
C ARG A 283 25.26 3.99 -11.02
N TRP A 284 24.84 3.49 -9.86
CA TRP A 284 24.17 4.29 -8.82
C TRP A 284 25.08 5.35 -8.19
N ALA A 285 26.35 5.06 -7.97
CA ALA A 285 27.31 6.06 -7.50
C ALA A 285 27.51 7.22 -8.49
N LEU A 286 27.28 7.01 -9.80
CA LEU A 286 27.55 8.02 -10.83
C LEU A 286 26.31 8.64 -11.48
N PHE A 287 25.10 8.11 -11.24
CA PHE A 287 23.88 8.64 -11.84
C PHE A 287 23.50 10.02 -11.26
N PRO A 288 22.92 10.93 -12.05
CA PRO A 288 22.47 12.26 -11.58
C PRO A 288 21.21 12.27 -10.69
N GLU A 289 20.90 11.19 -9.95
CA GLU A 289 19.83 11.21 -8.95
C GLU A 289 20.13 12.15 -7.77
N PRO A 290 19.10 12.61 -7.02
CA PRO A 290 19.23 13.34 -5.76
C PRO A 290 20.08 12.55 -4.76
N LYS A 291 21.04 13.19 -4.06
CA LYS A 291 22.09 12.43 -3.36
C LYS A 291 21.67 11.64 -2.13
N GLY A 292 20.58 12.02 -1.47
CA GLY A 292 19.96 11.13 -0.48
C GLY A 292 19.45 9.83 -1.12
N VAL A 293 18.68 9.94 -2.21
CA VAL A 293 18.14 8.80 -2.97
C VAL A 293 19.28 7.93 -3.53
N SER A 294 20.31 8.54 -4.15
CA SER A 294 21.48 7.81 -4.67
C SER A 294 22.15 6.96 -3.60
N LEU A 295 22.38 7.53 -2.41
CA LEU A 295 23.05 6.85 -1.30
C LEU A 295 22.18 5.75 -0.68
N PHE A 296 20.84 5.88 -0.69
CA PHE A 296 19.96 4.86 -0.12
C PHE A 296 19.99 3.57 -0.94
N TYR A 297 19.84 3.68 -2.27
CA TYR A 297 19.93 2.55 -3.18
C TYR A 297 21.36 2.01 -3.30
N LEU A 298 22.39 2.86 -3.21
CA LEU A 298 23.77 2.41 -3.05
C LEU A 298 23.95 1.58 -1.75
N GLY A 299 23.28 2.00 -0.66
CA GLY A 299 23.19 1.25 0.59
C GLY A 299 22.58 -0.14 0.38
N LEU A 300 21.43 -0.25 -0.29
CA LEU A 300 20.77 -1.53 -0.59
C LEU A 300 21.66 -2.45 -1.46
N ILE A 301 22.37 -1.89 -2.43
CA ILE A 301 23.33 -2.62 -3.28
C ILE A 301 24.50 -3.17 -2.44
N LEU A 302 24.99 -2.38 -1.47
CA LEU A 302 26.03 -2.79 -0.53
C LEU A 302 25.51 -3.82 0.50
N GLU A 303 24.24 -3.76 0.91
CA GLU A 303 23.59 -4.81 1.72
C GLU A 303 23.49 -6.13 0.97
N LYS A 304 22.99 -6.12 -0.28
CA LYS A 304 22.93 -7.30 -1.16
C LYS A 304 24.31 -7.93 -1.39
N ALA A 305 25.38 -7.13 -1.36
CA ALA A 305 26.77 -7.60 -1.45
C ALA A 305 27.40 -8.02 -0.10
N GLY A 306 26.67 -7.95 1.03
CA GLY A 306 27.18 -8.27 2.37
C GLY A 306 28.14 -7.22 2.97
N LEU A 307 28.27 -6.05 2.35
CA LEU A 307 29.19 -4.97 2.71
C LEU A 307 28.58 -4.03 3.76
N TYR A 308 27.93 -4.58 4.80
CA TYR A 308 27.05 -3.85 5.72
C TYR A 308 27.68 -2.61 6.38
N LYS A 309 29.00 -2.60 6.64
CA LYS A 309 29.69 -1.40 7.15
C LYS A 309 29.65 -0.24 6.16
N HIS A 310 29.84 -0.54 4.87
CA HIS A 310 29.82 0.45 3.80
C HIS A 310 28.38 0.90 3.49
N ALA A 311 27.41 -0.02 3.60
CA ALA A 311 25.98 0.33 3.58
C ALA A 311 25.62 1.30 4.73
N ILE A 312 26.05 1.02 5.97
CA ILE A 312 25.85 1.91 7.12
C ILE A 312 26.48 3.30 6.87
N LYS A 313 27.66 3.38 6.25
CA LYS A 313 28.23 4.67 5.82
C LYS A 313 27.36 5.39 4.79
N ALA A 314 26.81 4.67 3.80
CA ALA A 314 25.93 5.24 2.79
C ALA A 314 24.68 5.86 3.44
N TYR A 315 23.99 5.10 4.30
CA TYR A 315 22.81 5.59 5.02
C TYR A 315 23.16 6.74 5.98
N TYR A 316 24.25 6.65 6.74
CA TYR A 316 24.60 7.68 7.71
C TYR A 316 25.07 8.98 7.04
N ALA A 317 25.65 8.90 5.84
CA ALA A 317 25.91 10.07 5.00
C ALA A 317 24.62 10.78 4.54
N ILE A 318 23.50 10.07 4.38
CA ILE A 318 22.18 10.69 4.15
C ILE A 318 21.76 11.47 5.40
N VAL A 319 21.81 10.83 6.57
CA VAL A 319 21.42 11.43 7.85
C VAL A 319 22.25 12.70 8.18
N VAL A 320 23.55 12.68 7.86
CA VAL A 320 24.45 13.84 8.12
C VAL A 320 24.32 14.95 7.06
N HIS A 321 24.31 14.61 5.76
CA HIS A 321 24.43 15.60 4.67
C HIS A 321 23.14 15.91 3.92
N PHE A 322 22.20 14.96 3.88
CA PHE A 322 20.98 15.02 3.07
C PHE A 322 19.71 14.62 3.86
N PRO A 323 19.51 15.06 5.12
CA PRO A 323 18.38 14.62 5.94
C PRO A 323 17.03 15.08 5.38
N THR A 324 17.03 16.19 4.63
CA THR A 324 15.86 16.75 3.93
C THR A 324 15.62 16.13 2.53
N ALA A 325 16.29 15.02 2.21
CA ALA A 325 16.10 14.36 0.92
C ALA A 325 14.76 13.63 0.87
N VAL A 326 13.98 13.94 -0.16
CA VAL A 326 12.69 13.33 -0.48
C VAL A 326 12.80 12.53 -1.77
N GLY A 327 12.32 11.29 -1.75
CA GLY A 327 11.96 10.52 -2.94
C GLY A 327 10.44 10.38 -3.05
N TRP A 328 9.96 9.59 -4.01
CA TRP A 328 8.53 9.43 -4.27
C TRP A 328 8.14 7.96 -4.32
N THR A 329 6.99 7.61 -3.75
CA THR A 329 6.39 6.28 -3.90
C THR A 329 5.69 6.14 -5.26
N TYR A 330 5.28 4.91 -5.61
CA TYR A 330 4.42 4.64 -6.77
C TYR A 330 3.15 5.53 -6.77
N TRP A 331 2.51 5.66 -5.60
CA TRP A 331 1.31 6.49 -5.38
C TRP A 331 1.60 8.00 -5.26
N ARG A 332 2.82 8.47 -5.60
CA ARG A 332 3.24 9.88 -5.48
C ARG A 332 3.05 10.49 -4.09
N THR A 333 3.14 9.68 -3.04
CA THR A 333 3.35 10.19 -1.68
C THR A 333 4.85 10.50 -1.46
N PRO A 334 5.19 11.52 -0.64
CA PRO A 334 6.56 11.80 -0.26
C PRO A 334 7.20 10.64 0.51
N TRP A 335 8.47 10.34 0.24
CA TRP A 335 9.27 9.37 0.99
C TRP A 335 10.52 10.03 1.56
N TYR A 336 10.54 10.22 2.87
CA TYR A 336 11.60 10.91 3.59
C TYR A 336 12.83 10.01 3.79
N VAL A 337 13.80 10.14 2.89
CA VAL A 337 14.94 9.21 2.77
C VAL A 337 15.81 9.21 4.04
N GLY A 338 15.90 10.34 4.75
CA GLY A 338 16.59 10.44 6.03
C GLY A 338 15.98 9.56 7.13
N GLN A 339 14.65 9.50 7.23
CA GLN A 339 13.96 8.64 8.19
C GLN A 339 14.16 7.15 7.86
N ALA A 340 14.05 6.78 6.58
CA ALA A 340 14.30 5.41 6.13
C ALA A 340 15.77 5.00 6.37
N ALA A 341 16.73 5.91 6.17
CA ALA A 341 18.14 5.68 6.45
C ALA A 341 18.41 5.40 7.94
N ILE A 342 17.79 6.15 8.86
CA ILE A 342 17.87 5.88 10.31
C ILE A 342 17.34 4.47 10.63
N ALA A 343 16.25 4.05 9.99
CA ALA A 343 15.67 2.73 10.19
C ALA A 343 16.57 1.60 9.65
N LYS A 344 17.09 1.70 8.41
CA LYS A 344 18.05 0.71 7.86
C LYS A 344 19.32 0.60 8.71
N ILE A 345 19.88 1.70 9.24
CA ILE A 345 21.05 1.63 10.14
C ILE A 345 20.71 0.87 11.43
N LYS A 346 19.55 1.14 12.06
CA LYS A 346 19.10 0.45 13.28
C LYS A 346 18.93 -1.05 13.01
N TYR A 347 18.25 -1.40 11.93
CA TYR A 347 18.05 -2.78 11.46
C TYR A 347 19.37 -3.52 11.22
N LEU A 348 20.29 -2.96 10.42
CA LEU A 348 21.61 -3.59 10.17
C LEU A 348 22.42 -3.78 11.45
N CYS A 349 22.37 -2.85 12.40
CA CYS A 349 23.05 -2.99 13.69
C CYS A 349 22.45 -4.12 14.56
N LYS A 350 21.12 -4.30 14.51
CA LYS A 350 20.39 -5.39 15.21
C LYS A 350 20.66 -6.74 14.56
N ARG A 351 20.48 -6.85 13.24
CA ARG A 351 20.62 -8.08 12.44
C ARG A 351 22.06 -8.60 12.37
N HIS A 352 23.05 -7.70 12.45
CA HIS A 352 24.47 -8.04 12.37
C HIS A 352 25.26 -7.54 13.59
N PRO A 353 25.05 -8.10 14.80
CA PRO A 353 25.69 -7.62 16.04
C PRO A 353 27.23 -7.78 16.02
N LYS A 354 27.76 -8.62 15.11
CA LYS A 354 29.21 -8.73 14.81
C LYS A 354 29.84 -7.41 14.34
N LEU A 355 29.06 -6.47 13.82
CA LEU A 355 29.52 -5.13 13.43
C LEU A 355 29.97 -4.28 14.63
N ARG A 356 29.45 -4.55 15.83
CA ARG A 356 29.66 -3.76 17.06
C ARG A 356 29.38 -2.27 16.89
N MET A 357 28.34 -1.94 16.13
CA MET A 357 27.83 -0.58 15.90
C MET A 357 26.47 -0.42 16.58
N LYS A 358 26.15 0.80 17.01
CA LYS A 358 24.78 1.21 17.36
C LYS A 358 24.60 2.69 17.01
N LEU A 359 23.49 3.03 16.34
CA LEU A 359 23.05 4.42 16.18
C LEU A 359 22.31 4.85 17.45
N VAL A 360 22.73 5.97 18.04
CA VAL A 360 22.09 6.60 19.21
C VAL A 360 21.68 8.03 18.89
N ASP A 361 20.61 8.49 19.54
CA ASP A 361 20.10 9.87 19.54
C ASP A 361 19.75 10.46 18.16
N ALA A 362 19.66 9.62 17.12
CA ALA A 362 19.30 10.05 15.76
C ALA A 362 17.78 10.10 15.56
N ASP A 363 17.28 11.27 15.15
CA ASP A 363 15.89 11.56 14.84
C ASP A 363 15.77 12.60 13.71
N ILE A 364 14.78 12.44 12.84
CA ILE A 364 14.42 13.38 11.78
C ILE A 364 12.90 13.51 11.81
N ASN A 365 12.41 14.56 12.45
CA ASN A 365 10.98 14.87 12.51
C ASN A 365 10.62 15.83 11.37
N VAL A 366 9.63 15.46 10.55
CA VAL A 366 9.14 16.29 9.44
C VAL A 366 7.81 16.90 9.86
N ILE A 367 7.82 18.20 10.11
CA ILE A 367 6.63 18.99 10.40
C ILE A 367 5.88 19.19 9.08
N ASN A 368 4.57 18.93 9.10
CA ASN A 368 3.64 18.89 7.96
C ASN A 368 3.81 17.72 6.97
N GLY A 369 4.80 16.85 7.14
CA GLY A 369 5.13 15.75 6.21
C GLY A 369 4.15 14.56 6.20
N TYR A 370 2.87 14.86 6.01
CA TYR A 370 1.74 13.93 5.99
C TYR A 370 0.81 14.16 4.79
N ASP A 371 1.05 15.16 3.95
CA ASP A 371 0.33 15.40 2.70
C ASP A 371 1.22 15.17 1.45
N HIS A 372 0.92 15.83 0.33
CA HIS A 372 1.71 15.75 -0.92
C HIS A 372 2.52 17.04 -1.23
N ASP A 373 2.37 18.10 -0.43
CA ASP A 373 2.98 19.42 -0.64
C ASP A 373 4.27 19.60 0.18
N ILE A 374 5.33 18.99 -0.32
CA ILE A 374 6.69 19.10 0.24
C ILE A 374 7.26 20.54 0.22
N SER A 375 6.53 21.54 -0.27
CA SER A 375 6.94 22.95 -0.20
C SER A 375 6.62 23.60 1.16
N ASN A 376 5.74 22.97 1.95
CA ASN A 376 5.37 23.42 3.29
C ASN A 376 6.08 22.64 4.44
N ASP A 377 6.85 21.59 4.09
CA ASP A 377 7.62 20.75 5.02
C ASP A 377 8.68 21.53 5.83
N SER A 378 8.88 21.12 7.09
CA SER A 378 10.02 21.60 7.90
C SER A 378 10.72 20.48 8.67
N PHE A 379 12.04 20.34 8.49
CA PHE A 379 12.83 19.21 8.97
C PHE A 379 13.57 19.56 10.26
N ILE A 380 13.14 19.02 11.39
CA ILE A 380 13.87 19.10 12.67
C ILE A 380 14.83 17.91 12.73
N VAL A 381 16.14 18.17 12.64
CA VAL A 381 17.15 17.12 12.45
C VAL A 381 18.11 17.02 13.64
N ASN A 382 18.18 15.84 14.25
CA ASN A 382 19.31 15.42 15.05
C ASN A 382 19.96 14.20 14.35
N PRO A 383 21.19 14.33 13.80
CA PRO A 383 21.82 13.21 13.09
C PRO A 383 22.22 12.07 14.05
N GLY A 384 22.25 12.31 15.37
CA GLY A 384 22.74 11.37 16.35
C GLY A 384 24.20 10.95 16.10
N LYS A 385 24.64 9.86 16.73
CA LYS A 385 25.99 9.31 16.55
C LYS A 385 25.97 7.79 16.42
N ILE A 386 26.85 7.25 15.57
CA ILE A 386 27.15 5.82 15.58
C ILE A 386 28.26 5.57 16.60
N ILE A 387 27.98 4.78 17.62
CA ILE A 387 28.94 4.39 18.67
C ILE A 387 29.41 2.95 18.46
N SER A 388 30.60 2.63 18.99
CA SER A 388 31.05 1.24 19.04
C SER A 388 30.62 0.55 20.33
N ASN A 389 29.97 -0.61 20.21
CA ASN A 389 29.57 -1.45 21.33
C ASN A 389 30.79 -2.22 21.86
N GLY A 390 31.68 -1.51 22.56
CA GLY A 390 32.97 -2.03 23.06
C GLY A 390 32.91 -2.78 24.39
N LEU A 391 31.79 -2.70 25.13
CA LEU A 391 31.59 -3.45 26.37
C LEU A 391 31.37 -4.95 26.07
N SER A 392 31.85 -5.83 26.95
CA SER A 392 31.66 -7.27 26.82
C SER A 392 30.16 -7.63 26.83
N LYS A 393 29.77 -8.62 26.02
CA LYS A 393 28.35 -8.98 25.78
C LYS A 393 27.55 -9.12 27.09
N GLY A 394 28.05 -9.94 28.01
CA GLY A 394 27.45 -10.18 29.34
C GLY A 394 27.56 -9.03 30.36
N LEU A 395 28.10 -7.87 29.99
CA LEU A 395 28.00 -6.62 30.75
C LEU A 395 26.99 -5.67 30.09
N PHE A 396 26.93 -5.62 28.75
CA PHE A 396 25.87 -4.90 28.04
C PHE A 396 24.50 -5.54 28.32
N GLU A 397 24.40 -6.87 28.21
CA GLU A 397 23.19 -7.64 28.55
C GLU A 397 22.76 -7.41 30.00
N LYS A 398 23.70 -7.24 30.94
CA LYS A 398 23.40 -6.92 32.35
C LYS A 398 22.97 -5.47 32.57
N ILE A 399 23.54 -4.52 31.82
CA ILE A 399 23.13 -3.10 31.88
C ILE A 399 21.76 -2.94 31.23
N GLU A 400 21.48 -3.63 30.13
CA GLU A 400 20.18 -3.63 29.46
C GLU A 400 19.12 -4.36 30.31
N ASP A 401 19.46 -5.48 30.94
CA ASP A 401 18.61 -6.18 31.92
C ASP A 401 18.37 -5.31 33.18
N LEU A 402 19.36 -4.56 33.67
CA LEU A 402 19.19 -3.59 34.75
C LEU A 402 18.31 -2.40 34.34
N LEU A 403 18.50 -1.84 33.15
CA LEU A 403 17.67 -0.76 32.61
C LEU A 403 16.24 -1.24 32.42
N LYS A 404 16.04 -2.41 31.81
CA LYS A 404 14.72 -3.07 31.72
C LYS A 404 14.13 -3.26 33.11
N LYS A 405 14.85 -3.81 34.10
CA LYS A 405 14.36 -3.99 35.48
C LYS A 405 14.07 -2.68 36.22
N MET A 406 14.78 -1.59 35.94
CA MET A 406 14.47 -0.25 36.45
C MET A 406 13.23 0.36 35.76
N ILE A 407 13.05 0.12 34.46
CA ILE A 407 11.87 0.53 33.68
C ILE A 407 10.62 -0.26 34.10
N HIS A 408 10.75 -1.49 34.62
CA HIS A 408 9.61 -2.33 35.02
C HIS A 408 8.96 -1.99 36.38
N ARG A 409 9.01 -0.70 36.78
CA ARG A 409 8.05 -0.08 37.72
C ARG A 409 7.26 1.06 37.07
N ARG A 410 6.82 0.82 35.82
CA ARG A 410 5.89 1.70 35.10
C ARG A 410 4.63 1.90 35.94
N LYS A 411 4.21 3.15 36.12
CA LYS A 411 2.92 3.46 36.73
C LYS A 411 1.90 3.66 35.62
N VAL A 412 0.68 3.20 35.86
CA VAL A 412 -0.44 3.48 34.95
C VAL A 412 -0.75 4.99 35.01
N LYS A 413 -0.63 5.66 33.86
CA LYS A 413 -0.96 7.08 33.64
C LYS A 413 -2.42 7.24 33.25
N LYS A 414 -2.93 6.36 32.39
CA LYS A 414 -4.30 6.34 31.88
C LYS A 414 -4.71 4.90 31.57
N VAL A 415 -5.98 4.56 31.75
CA VAL A 415 -6.60 3.35 31.18
C VAL A 415 -7.82 3.79 30.41
N ARG A 416 -7.97 3.31 29.16
CA ARG A 416 -9.29 3.17 28.52
C ARG A 416 -9.72 1.72 28.77
N ASN A 417 -10.84 1.49 29.46
CA ASN A 417 -11.26 0.16 29.92
C ASN A 417 -12.66 -0.15 29.38
N TRP A 418 -12.79 -1.31 28.74
CA TRP A 418 -14.03 -1.82 28.15
C TRP A 418 -14.40 -3.20 28.70
N GLY A 419 -14.04 -3.50 29.94
CA GLY A 419 -14.22 -4.82 30.56
C GLY A 419 -13.15 -5.81 30.08
N LYS A 420 -13.47 -6.60 29.05
CA LYS A 420 -12.56 -7.62 28.52
C LYS A 420 -11.28 -7.01 27.94
N VAL A 421 -11.40 -5.87 27.25
CA VAL A 421 -10.30 -5.22 26.52
C VAL A 421 -9.95 -3.90 27.20
N GLN A 422 -8.65 -3.61 27.33
CA GLN A 422 -8.16 -2.37 27.92
C GLN A 422 -6.98 -1.82 27.12
N LEU A 423 -6.89 -0.50 27.00
CA LEU A 423 -5.72 0.21 26.45
C LEU A 423 -5.09 1.04 27.56
N VAL A 424 -3.96 0.57 28.07
CA VAL A 424 -3.22 1.14 29.20
C VAL A 424 -2.11 2.04 28.66
N GLN A 425 -2.07 3.28 29.13
CA GLN A 425 -0.92 4.16 28.98
C GLN A 425 -0.11 4.21 30.27
N TYR A 426 1.21 4.09 30.15
CA TYR A 426 2.16 4.19 31.26
C TYR A 426 2.72 5.61 31.43
N ASP A 427 3.41 5.86 32.55
CA ASP A 427 4.01 7.15 32.90
C ASP A 427 5.20 7.55 32.02
N ASN A 428 5.86 6.60 31.35
CA ASN A 428 6.79 6.85 30.25
C ASN A 428 6.09 7.09 28.87
N GLY A 429 4.76 7.11 28.84
CA GLY A 429 3.96 7.29 27.63
C GLY A 429 3.89 6.05 26.73
N ASP A 430 4.32 4.87 27.17
CA ASP A 430 4.09 3.63 26.45
C ASP A 430 2.61 3.25 26.45
N TRP A 431 2.15 2.59 25.39
CA TRP A 431 0.79 2.06 25.26
C TRP A 431 0.82 0.53 25.15
N GLN A 432 -0.06 -0.13 25.90
CA GLN A 432 -0.20 -1.59 25.89
C GLN A 432 -1.68 -1.97 25.87
N MET A 433 -2.04 -2.96 25.06
CA MET A 433 -3.35 -3.59 25.13
C MET A 433 -3.35 -4.74 26.14
N LEU A 434 -4.40 -4.82 26.95
CA LEU A 434 -4.71 -5.97 27.78
C LEU A 434 -6.00 -6.64 27.28
N VAL A 435 -6.05 -7.96 27.35
CA VAL A 435 -7.26 -8.77 27.19
C VAL A 435 -7.36 -9.72 28.38
N ASP A 436 -8.50 -9.74 29.07
CA ASP A 436 -8.72 -10.48 30.32
C ASP A 436 -7.60 -10.21 31.36
N ASP A 437 -7.32 -8.91 31.58
CA ASP A 437 -6.25 -8.33 32.43
C ASP A 437 -4.80 -8.76 32.10
N LYS A 438 -4.56 -9.46 30.99
CA LYS A 438 -3.24 -9.92 30.56
C LYS A 438 -2.73 -9.12 29.35
N PRO A 439 -1.42 -8.84 29.24
CA PRO A 439 -0.82 -8.29 28.02
C PRO A 439 -1.22 -9.08 26.78
N PHE A 440 -1.80 -8.40 25.80
CA PHE A 440 -2.20 -8.97 24.52
C PHE A 440 -1.53 -8.21 23.38
N VAL A 441 -0.91 -8.96 22.48
CA VAL A 441 -0.36 -8.48 21.22
C VAL A 441 -1.20 -9.06 20.11
N ILE A 442 -1.62 -8.25 19.15
CA ILE A 442 -2.28 -8.72 17.92
C ILE A 442 -1.26 -9.53 17.12
N LYS A 443 -1.37 -10.87 17.19
CA LYS A 443 -0.68 -11.85 16.34
C LYS A 443 -1.67 -12.19 15.23
N GLY A 444 -1.82 -11.24 14.31
CA GLY A 444 -2.95 -11.15 13.40
C GLY A 444 -2.66 -11.61 11.97
N ILE A 445 -3.70 -12.02 11.25
CA ILE A 445 -3.63 -12.27 9.80
C ILE A 445 -4.98 -11.96 9.12
N THR A 446 -4.96 -11.57 7.85
CA THR A 446 -6.18 -11.54 7.01
C THR A 446 -6.57 -12.95 6.59
N TYR A 447 -7.87 -13.26 6.61
CA TYR A 447 -8.37 -14.60 6.31
C TYR A 447 -9.61 -14.57 5.42
N ALA A 448 -9.37 -14.79 4.13
CA ALA A 448 -10.39 -15.05 3.12
C ALA A 448 -9.82 -16.08 2.12
N PRO A 449 -9.98 -17.40 2.37
CA PRO A 449 -9.46 -18.42 1.47
C PRO A 449 -10.29 -18.48 0.19
N THR A 450 -9.97 -17.62 -0.78
CA THR A 450 -10.65 -17.55 -2.08
C THR A 450 -10.26 -18.74 -2.96
N ARG A 451 -11.26 -19.44 -3.50
CA ARG A 451 -11.05 -20.57 -4.41
C ARG A 451 -10.49 -20.09 -5.75
N VAL A 452 -9.35 -20.66 -6.18
CA VAL A 452 -8.86 -20.59 -7.58
C VAL A 452 -10.01 -20.74 -8.59
N GLY A 453 -10.04 -19.86 -9.59
CA GLY A 453 -11.13 -19.72 -10.54
C GLY A 453 -12.26 -18.78 -10.11
N GLN A 454 -12.13 -18.07 -8.97
CA GLN A 454 -13.07 -17.04 -8.52
C GLN A 454 -12.42 -15.65 -8.39
N GLY A 455 -13.12 -14.60 -8.85
CA GLY A 455 -12.70 -13.20 -8.72
C GLY A 455 -13.84 -12.19 -8.54
N PRO A 456 -13.53 -10.93 -8.17
CA PRO A 456 -14.52 -9.86 -8.04
C PRO A 456 -14.84 -9.18 -9.38
N ASP A 457 -13.87 -9.01 -10.28
CA ASP A 457 -14.04 -8.29 -11.56
C ASP A 457 -14.86 -9.09 -12.61
N ASP A 458 -14.78 -10.42 -12.60
CA ASP A 458 -15.65 -11.33 -13.37
C ASP A 458 -16.99 -11.61 -12.67
N GLY A 459 -17.03 -11.41 -11.34
CA GLY A 459 -18.23 -11.56 -10.50
C GLY A 459 -18.53 -13.01 -10.15
N THR A 460 -17.50 -13.86 -10.02
CA THR A 460 -17.61 -15.27 -9.62
C THR A 460 -17.26 -15.52 -8.15
N LEU A 461 -16.61 -14.56 -7.48
CA LEU A 461 -16.30 -14.61 -6.04
C LEU A 461 -17.55 -14.78 -5.19
N THR A 462 -17.60 -15.92 -4.49
CA THR A 462 -18.65 -16.23 -3.51
C THR A 462 -18.11 -16.25 -2.08
N ASN A 463 -19.00 -16.23 -1.11
CA ASN A 463 -18.65 -16.19 0.31
C ASN A 463 -17.91 -17.47 0.73
N TRP A 464 -16.64 -17.38 1.11
CA TRP A 464 -15.85 -18.53 1.56
C TRP A 464 -16.48 -19.23 2.78
N MET A 465 -17.24 -18.51 3.62
CA MET A 465 -17.97 -19.06 4.76
C MET A 465 -19.17 -19.96 4.38
N GLU A 466 -19.44 -20.10 3.08
CA GLU A 466 -20.51 -20.89 2.47
C GLU A 466 -19.95 -21.97 1.51
N TYR A 467 -18.63 -22.15 1.43
CA TYR A 467 -17.99 -23.23 0.65
C TYR A 467 -18.20 -24.60 1.31
N ASP A 468 -18.95 -25.49 0.65
CA ASP A 468 -19.14 -26.91 0.98
C ASP A 468 -19.14 -27.72 -0.33
N PHE A 469 -18.06 -27.59 -1.12
CA PHE A 469 -17.97 -28.19 -2.46
C PHE A 469 -17.91 -29.72 -2.41
N ASN A 470 -17.49 -30.30 -1.29
CA ASN A 470 -17.52 -31.75 -1.07
C ASN A 470 -18.88 -32.27 -0.54
N ASN A 471 -19.81 -31.36 -0.16
CA ASN A 471 -21.16 -31.66 0.33
C ASN A 471 -21.20 -32.49 1.64
N ASN A 472 -20.26 -32.25 2.56
CA ASN A 472 -20.24 -32.91 3.88
C ASN A 472 -20.94 -32.12 5.00
N GLY A 473 -21.34 -30.86 4.74
CA GLY A 473 -22.01 -29.99 5.72
C GLY A 473 -21.07 -29.15 6.59
N LYS A 474 -19.78 -29.07 6.24
CA LYS A 474 -18.78 -28.17 6.85
C LYS A 474 -18.36 -27.07 5.88
N CYS A 475 -17.60 -26.10 6.38
CA CYS A 475 -16.93 -25.10 5.56
C CYS A 475 -15.54 -25.63 5.13
N ASP A 476 -15.32 -25.76 3.81
CA ASP A 476 -14.18 -26.47 3.20
C ASP A 476 -12.81 -26.01 3.75
N GLY A 477 -12.49 -24.72 3.65
CA GLY A 477 -11.20 -24.17 4.12
C GLY A 477 -10.98 -24.37 5.63
N PRO A 478 -11.85 -23.84 6.50
CA PRO A 478 -11.76 -23.96 7.96
C PRO A 478 -11.58 -25.38 8.51
N TYR A 479 -12.10 -26.42 7.85
CA TYR A 479 -12.20 -27.77 8.42
C TYR A 479 -11.66 -28.91 7.56
N ASP A 480 -11.70 -28.80 6.24
CA ASP A 480 -11.34 -29.89 5.32
C ASP A 480 -10.04 -29.61 4.54
N ALA A 481 -9.40 -28.45 4.73
CA ALA A 481 -8.10 -28.14 4.16
C ALA A 481 -6.98 -29.08 4.69
N PHE A 482 -6.05 -29.45 3.81
CA PHE A 482 -4.91 -30.32 4.11
C PHE A 482 -3.59 -29.66 3.68
N VAL A 483 -2.47 -30.14 4.24
CA VAL A 483 -1.13 -29.66 3.90
C VAL A 483 -0.44 -30.65 2.97
N ASP A 484 -0.14 -30.22 1.75
CA ASP A 484 0.75 -30.95 0.84
C ASP A 484 2.19 -30.79 1.33
N LYS A 485 2.80 -31.91 1.73
CA LYS A 485 4.16 -31.98 2.29
C LYS A 485 5.23 -32.24 1.23
N ASN A 486 4.85 -32.81 0.09
CA ASN A 486 5.79 -33.37 -0.88
C ASN A 486 5.78 -32.67 -2.25
N GLY A 487 4.81 -31.79 -2.49
CA GLY A 487 4.67 -30.94 -3.67
C GLY A 487 4.05 -31.65 -4.87
N ASN A 488 3.19 -32.65 -4.66
CA ASN A 488 2.54 -33.40 -5.75
C ASN A 488 1.14 -32.89 -6.14
N ASN A 489 0.65 -31.85 -5.47
CA ASN A 489 -0.65 -31.21 -5.68
C ASN A 489 -1.87 -32.12 -5.43
N ARG A 490 -1.73 -33.15 -4.57
CA ARG A 490 -2.79 -34.10 -4.20
C ARG A 490 -2.78 -34.30 -2.67
N GLN A 491 -3.81 -34.98 -2.18
CA GLN A 491 -3.86 -35.41 -0.78
C GLN A 491 -3.40 -36.86 -0.67
N ASP A 492 -2.26 -37.10 -0.03
CA ASP A 492 -1.76 -38.44 0.28
C ASP A 492 -2.33 -39.01 1.60
N GLU A 493 -2.22 -40.32 1.81
CA GLU A 493 -2.82 -41.02 2.98
C GLU A 493 -2.33 -40.49 4.35
N ASP A 494 -1.14 -39.89 4.42
CA ASP A 494 -0.60 -39.31 5.65
C ASP A 494 -0.85 -37.79 5.78
N GLU A 495 -1.64 -37.19 4.88
CA GLU A 495 -1.98 -35.76 4.82
C GLU A 495 -3.44 -35.53 5.26
N PRO A 496 -3.75 -35.62 6.57
CA PRO A 496 -5.10 -35.45 7.05
C PRO A 496 -5.63 -34.04 6.75
N ALA A 497 -6.90 -34.00 6.34
CA ALA A 497 -7.70 -32.77 6.39
C ALA A 497 -7.81 -32.30 7.86
N ILE A 498 -7.11 -31.21 8.18
CA ILE A 498 -7.04 -30.62 9.53
C ILE A 498 -7.72 -29.25 9.62
N GLY A 499 -7.96 -28.62 8.47
CA GLY A 499 -8.61 -27.32 8.37
C GLY A 499 -7.71 -26.13 8.68
N ASP A 500 -7.97 -25.02 7.99
CA ASP A 500 -7.26 -23.76 8.14
C ASP A 500 -7.27 -23.25 9.58
N PHE A 501 -8.36 -23.47 10.33
CA PHE A 501 -8.45 -23.04 11.74
C PHE A 501 -7.39 -23.71 12.62
N LYS A 502 -7.07 -24.99 12.36
CA LYS A 502 -6.00 -25.70 13.04
C LYS A 502 -4.62 -25.20 12.61
N ILE A 503 -4.45 -24.91 11.32
CA ILE A 503 -3.19 -24.42 10.73
C ILE A 503 -2.84 -23.02 11.28
N LEU A 504 -3.84 -22.13 11.38
CA LEU A 504 -3.75 -20.79 11.97
C LEU A 504 -3.38 -20.86 13.46
N ALA A 505 -4.10 -21.67 14.24
CA ALA A 505 -3.82 -21.85 15.67
C ALA A 505 -2.42 -22.42 15.91
N ASP A 506 -1.99 -23.37 15.10
CA ASP A 506 -0.64 -23.93 15.14
C ASP A 506 0.45 -22.92 14.78
N MET A 507 0.14 -21.87 14.00
CA MET A 507 1.06 -20.76 13.73
C MET A 507 1.17 -19.77 14.91
N GLY A 508 0.32 -19.90 15.93
CA GLY A 508 0.24 -18.94 17.03
C GLY A 508 -0.57 -17.68 16.71
N VAL A 509 -1.41 -17.72 15.65
CA VAL A 509 -2.40 -16.68 15.37
C VAL A 509 -3.35 -16.57 16.57
N ASN A 510 -3.63 -15.35 17.02
CA ASN A 510 -4.65 -15.09 18.04
C ASN A 510 -5.78 -14.18 17.56
N THR A 511 -5.66 -13.62 16.34
CA THR A 511 -6.59 -12.64 15.79
C THR A 511 -6.73 -12.82 14.28
N ILE A 512 -7.93 -12.79 13.72
CA ILE A 512 -8.15 -12.57 12.28
C ILE A 512 -8.84 -11.23 12.01
N ARG A 513 -8.58 -10.63 10.84
CA ARG A 513 -9.25 -9.41 10.37
C ARG A 513 -10.26 -9.74 9.29
N LEU A 514 -11.50 -9.28 9.48
CA LEU A 514 -12.64 -9.48 8.57
C LEU A 514 -13.44 -8.18 8.44
N TYR A 515 -14.19 -8.03 7.35
CA TYR A 515 -15.19 -6.96 7.18
C TYR A 515 -16.59 -7.57 7.16
N HIS A 516 -17.60 -6.86 7.68
CA HIS A 516 -19.01 -7.33 7.64
C HIS A 516 -19.66 -7.24 6.25
N GLN A 517 -18.88 -6.86 5.24
CA GLN A 517 -19.25 -6.57 3.86
C GLN A 517 -18.12 -7.00 2.92
N PRO A 518 -18.41 -7.27 1.63
CA PRO A 518 -19.75 -7.34 1.03
C PRO A 518 -20.52 -8.62 1.40
N PHE A 519 -19.81 -9.66 1.83
CA PHE A 519 -20.38 -10.97 2.16
C PHE A 519 -20.91 -11.06 3.59
N LYS A 520 -21.84 -12.00 3.83
CA LYS A 520 -22.47 -12.20 5.14
C LYS A 520 -21.59 -13.06 6.04
N ILE A 521 -21.33 -12.59 7.25
CA ILE A 521 -20.58 -13.33 8.25
C ILE A 521 -21.39 -14.50 8.84
N ASN A 522 -20.83 -15.70 8.78
CA ASN A 522 -21.29 -16.88 9.50
C ASN A 522 -20.85 -16.81 10.96
N LYS A 523 -21.73 -16.29 11.83
CA LYS A 523 -21.41 -16.07 13.25
C LYS A 523 -21.08 -17.34 14.02
N GLU A 524 -21.68 -18.47 13.67
CA GLU A 524 -21.42 -19.73 14.36
C GLU A 524 -20.04 -20.30 14.04
N LEU A 525 -19.61 -20.19 12.78
CA LEU A 525 -18.24 -20.54 12.36
C LEU A 525 -17.17 -19.74 13.14
N LEU A 526 -17.42 -18.45 13.39
CA LEU A 526 -16.52 -17.61 14.21
C LEU A 526 -16.59 -17.92 15.71
N ARG A 527 -17.73 -18.39 16.24
CA ARG A 527 -17.79 -18.93 17.61
C ARG A 527 -17.01 -20.21 17.76
N GLN A 528 -17.03 -21.08 16.74
CA GLN A 528 -16.27 -22.33 16.72
C GLN A 528 -14.76 -22.03 16.72
N LEU A 529 -14.29 -21.15 15.83
CA LEU A 529 -12.93 -20.62 15.81
C LEU A 529 -12.45 -20.12 17.19
N TYR A 530 -13.25 -19.25 17.83
CA TYR A 530 -12.90 -18.67 19.13
C TYR A 530 -12.98 -19.68 20.29
N ARG A 531 -13.98 -20.57 20.30
CA ARG A 531 -14.16 -21.56 21.37
C ARG A 531 -13.07 -22.64 21.35
N ASP A 532 -12.70 -23.09 20.15
CA ASP A 532 -11.82 -24.25 19.98
C ASP A 532 -10.34 -23.85 19.91
N TYR A 533 -10.03 -22.62 19.48
CA TYR A 533 -8.66 -22.13 19.31
C TYR A 533 -8.34 -20.80 20.02
N GLY A 534 -9.32 -20.13 20.64
CA GLY A 534 -9.14 -18.82 21.30
C GLY A 534 -8.98 -17.63 20.34
N ILE A 535 -8.99 -17.85 19.02
CA ILE A 535 -8.75 -16.83 18.00
C ILE A 535 -9.90 -15.82 17.98
N MET A 536 -9.56 -14.55 18.17
CA MET A 536 -10.49 -13.42 18.17
C MET A 536 -10.59 -12.78 16.78
N VAL A 537 -11.53 -11.85 16.61
CA VAL A 537 -11.83 -11.19 15.32
C VAL A 537 -11.79 -9.68 15.48
N ILE A 538 -11.06 -9.01 14.59
CA ILE A 538 -11.20 -7.58 14.32
C ILE A 538 -12.26 -7.45 13.22
N MET A 539 -13.38 -6.80 13.53
CA MET A 539 -14.52 -6.67 12.62
C MET A 539 -14.60 -5.25 12.06
N GLY A 540 -14.49 -5.14 10.74
CA GLY A 540 -14.39 -3.87 10.02
C GLY A 540 -15.63 -3.46 9.24
N ASP A 541 -15.86 -2.15 9.15
CA ASP A 541 -16.70 -1.50 8.13
C ASP A 541 -15.78 -0.70 7.19
N PHE A 542 -15.98 -0.79 5.88
CA PHE A 542 -15.15 -0.10 4.87
C PHE A 542 -15.26 1.43 4.90
N LEU A 543 -16.25 1.96 5.62
CA LEU A 543 -16.53 3.38 5.80
C LEU A 543 -16.48 4.14 4.47
N GLY A 544 -17.12 3.61 3.42
CA GLY A 544 -17.19 4.25 2.10
C GLY A 544 -16.05 3.96 1.12
N LYS A 545 -14.98 3.27 1.51
CA LYS A 545 -14.00 2.73 0.54
C LYS A 545 -14.73 1.81 -0.45
N TYR A 546 -14.33 1.81 -1.72
CA TYR A 546 -14.95 0.98 -2.76
C TYR A 546 -16.46 1.27 -2.98
N ALA A 547 -16.92 2.47 -2.61
CA ALA A 547 -18.33 2.87 -2.48
C ALA A 547 -19.18 2.01 -1.51
N LEU A 548 -18.58 1.08 -0.75
CA LEU A 548 -19.30 0.18 0.16
C LEU A 548 -19.92 0.93 1.34
N GLY A 549 -21.17 0.61 1.65
CA GLY A 549 -21.97 1.25 2.71
C GLY A 549 -22.52 2.65 2.39
N SER A 550 -21.94 3.39 1.44
CA SER A 550 -22.39 4.76 1.10
C SER A 550 -23.62 4.82 0.21
N GLY A 551 -23.80 3.84 -0.67
CA GLY A 551 -24.86 3.83 -1.68
C GLY A 551 -24.57 4.67 -2.94
N ALA A 552 -23.40 5.32 -3.01
CA ALA A 552 -22.84 5.82 -4.27
C ALA A 552 -22.57 4.66 -5.24
N ASP A 553 -22.35 4.96 -6.52
CA ASP A 553 -21.69 3.99 -7.42
C ASP A 553 -20.17 4.21 -7.49
N TRP A 554 -19.47 3.25 -8.10
CA TRP A 554 -18.01 3.24 -8.18
C TRP A 554 -17.40 4.43 -8.95
N HIS A 555 -18.16 5.06 -9.86
CA HIS A 555 -17.68 6.19 -10.65
C HIS A 555 -17.96 7.54 -9.98
N GLU A 556 -19.07 7.67 -9.26
CA GLU A 556 -19.31 8.79 -8.32
C GLU A 556 -18.31 8.74 -7.14
N GLY A 557 -18.18 7.56 -6.54
CA GLY A 557 -17.41 7.33 -5.32
C GLY A 557 -18.07 7.91 -4.07
N THR A 558 -17.60 7.49 -2.90
CA THR A 558 -18.08 8.06 -1.63
C THR A 558 -17.56 9.49 -1.44
N ASP A 559 -18.46 10.47 -1.55
CA ASP A 559 -18.25 11.81 -0.98
C ASP A 559 -18.52 11.84 0.53
N TYR A 560 -17.48 12.12 1.33
CA TYR A 560 -17.59 12.26 2.80
C TYR A 560 -18.25 13.57 3.27
N ALA A 561 -18.57 14.50 2.37
CA ALA A 561 -19.37 15.69 2.66
C ALA A 561 -20.86 15.53 2.28
N ASN A 562 -21.25 14.46 1.57
CA ASN A 562 -22.63 14.22 1.15
C ASN A 562 -23.46 13.62 2.30
N PRO A 563 -24.52 14.30 2.78
CA PRO A 563 -25.32 13.83 3.93
C PRO A 563 -26.05 12.49 3.70
N LEU A 564 -26.34 12.12 2.44
CA LEU A 564 -26.93 10.82 2.13
C LEU A 564 -25.90 9.69 2.29
N HIS A 565 -24.68 9.90 1.79
CA HIS A 565 -23.59 8.94 1.93
C HIS A 565 -23.20 8.75 3.41
N GLN A 566 -23.05 9.85 4.14
CA GLN A 566 -22.83 9.86 5.60
C GLN A 566 -23.90 9.03 6.33
N LYS A 567 -25.19 9.32 6.08
CA LYS A 567 -26.29 8.59 6.70
C LYS A 567 -26.27 7.08 6.39
N ASN A 568 -26.03 6.71 5.13
CA ASN A 568 -26.01 5.31 4.71
C ASN A 568 -24.85 4.55 5.38
N MET A 569 -23.66 5.17 5.44
CA MET A 569 -22.49 4.62 6.14
C MET A 569 -22.70 4.52 7.66
N LEU A 570 -23.38 5.48 8.30
CA LEU A 570 -23.70 5.38 9.73
C LEU A 570 -24.71 4.24 10.02
N GLU A 571 -25.71 4.03 9.16
CA GLU A 571 -26.60 2.86 9.28
C GLU A 571 -25.86 1.54 8.97
N SER A 572 -24.84 1.53 8.10
CA SER A 572 -23.93 0.40 7.86
C SER A 572 -23.13 0.02 9.13
N VAL A 573 -22.44 1.00 9.73
CA VAL A 573 -21.66 0.84 10.97
C VAL A 573 -22.58 0.40 12.12
N LYS A 574 -23.75 1.02 12.25
CA LYS A 574 -24.77 0.65 13.25
C LYS A 574 -25.29 -0.77 13.05
N LYS A 575 -25.47 -1.24 11.82
CA LYS A 575 -25.80 -2.65 11.53
C LYS A 575 -24.69 -3.58 12.00
N MET A 576 -23.42 -3.28 11.67
CA MET A 576 -22.28 -4.07 12.12
C MET A 576 -22.27 -4.23 13.65
N VAL A 577 -22.33 -3.13 14.40
CA VAL A 577 -22.30 -3.19 15.86
C VAL A 577 -23.51 -3.94 16.41
N ALA A 578 -24.72 -3.68 15.90
CA ALA A 578 -25.92 -4.37 16.31
C ALA A 578 -25.93 -5.88 15.97
N GLU A 579 -25.19 -6.32 14.95
CA GLU A 579 -25.12 -7.73 14.54
C GLU A 579 -24.06 -8.53 15.31
N PHE A 580 -22.95 -7.91 15.76
CA PHE A 580 -21.82 -8.64 16.37
C PHE A 580 -21.42 -8.22 17.80
N LYS A 581 -21.94 -7.15 18.40
CA LYS A 581 -21.46 -6.68 19.73
C LYS A 581 -21.67 -7.67 20.89
N ASP A 582 -22.63 -8.56 20.79
CA ASP A 582 -22.90 -9.57 21.82
C ASP A 582 -22.07 -10.86 21.61
N GLU A 583 -21.20 -10.89 20.59
CA GLU A 583 -20.34 -12.04 20.28
C GLU A 583 -19.00 -11.99 21.06
N PRO A 584 -18.60 -13.07 21.74
CA PRO A 584 -17.45 -13.08 22.66
C PRO A 584 -16.08 -13.03 21.95
N TYR A 585 -16.09 -13.23 20.63
CA TYR A 585 -14.89 -13.31 19.79
C TYR A 585 -14.45 -11.96 19.21
N ILE A 586 -15.30 -10.93 19.19
CA ILE A 586 -14.91 -9.62 18.64
C ILE A 586 -13.93 -8.94 19.62
N LEU A 587 -12.73 -8.61 19.13
CA LEU A 587 -11.67 -7.93 19.88
C LEU A 587 -11.85 -6.41 19.87
N MET A 588 -12.07 -5.85 18.68
CA MET A 588 -12.23 -4.41 18.46
C MET A 588 -12.97 -4.16 17.15
N TRP A 589 -13.53 -2.97 17.02
CA TRP A 589 -14.11 -2.46 15.78
C TRP A 589 -13.04 -1.77 14.94
N LEU A 590 -13.15 -1.87 13.62
CA LEU A 590 -12.24 -1.23 12.67
C LEU A 590 -13.03 -0.40 11.66
N LEU A 591 -12.57 0.82 11.37
CA LEU A 591 -13.18 1.69 10.37
C LEU A 591 -12.22 1.97 9.21
N GLY A 592 -12.74 1.85 7.99
CA GLY A 592 -12.00 2.12 6.76
C GLY A 592 -11.16 0.95 6.24
N ASN A 593 -10.60 1.16 5.06
CA ASN A 593 -9.47 0.42 4.48
C ASN A 593 -8.71 1.35 3.53
N GLU A 594 -7.73 2.10 4.02
CA GLU A 594 -6.93 3.05 3.22
C GLU A 594 -7.76 4.09 2.45
N ASN A 595 -8.85 4.61 3.04
CA ASN A 595 -9.76 5.54 2.35
C ASN A 595 -9.00 6.77 1.81
N VAL A 596 -7.96 7.22 2.53
CA VAL A 596 -7.06 8.33 2.19
C VAL A 596 -6.39 8.23 0.81
N TYR A 597 -6.33 7.05 0.18
CA TYR A 597 -5.84 6.89 -1.21
C TYR A 597 -6.91 7.14 -2.29
N GLY A 598 -8.14 7.56 -1.95
CA GLY A 598 -9.13 8.07 -2.91
C GLY A 598 -9.78 7.04 -3.85
N VAL A 599 -9.43 5.75 -3.76
CA VAL A 599 -10.04 4.70 -4.60
C VAL A 599 -11.55 4.60 -4.32
N ALA A 600 -12.36 5.00 -5.32
CA ALA A 600 -13.82 5.12 -5.27
C ALA A 600 -14.35 5.93 -4.05
N CYS A 601 -13.62 6.96 -3.60
CA CYS A 601 -14.06 7.93 -2.59
C CYS A 601 -13.24 9.24 -2.66
N ASN A 602 -13.58 10.27 -1.88
CA ASN A 602 -12.89 11.57 -1.93
C ASN A 602 -12.06 11.93 -0.68
N ALA A 603 -11.65 10.95 0.13
CA ALA A 603 -10.82 11.18 1.31
C ALA A 603 -9.38 11.64 0.99
N ASP A 604 -8.92 11.46 -0.25
CA ASP A 604 -7.68 12.04 -0.78
C ASP A 604 -7.80 13.56 -0.99
N LYS A 605 -8.95 14.00 -1.51
CA LYS A 605 -9.26 15.40 -1.84
C LYS A 605 -9.84 16.18 -0.67
N ASN A 606 -10.39 15.48 0.33
CA ASN A 606 -11.06 16.06 1.50
C ASN A 606 -10.85 15.20 2.77
N PRO A 607 -9.60 14.95 3.20
CA PRO A 607 -9.30 14.16 4.40
C PRO A 607 -9.98 14.72 5.66
N LYS A 608 -10.13 16.04 5.71
CA LYS A 608 -10.88 16.76 6.74
C LYS A 608 -12.32 16.29 6.94
N ALA A 609 -13.05 16.03 5.85
CA ALA A 609 -14.41 15.51 5.93
C ALA A 609 -14.39 14.03 6.34
N PHE A 610 -13.46 13.25 5.79
CA PHE A 610 -13.27 11.84 6.12
C PHE A 610 -12.99 11.61 7.63
N PHE A 611 -12.01 12.29 8.22
CA PHE A 611 -11.68 12.08 9.64
C PHE A 611 -12.75 12.59 10.60
N LYS A 612 -13.44 13.69 10.26
CA LYS A 612 -14.64 14.12 11.01
C LYS A 612 -15.75 13.07 10.97
N PHE A 613 -16.01 12.50 9.79
CA PHE A 613 -17.01 11.45 9.63
C PHE A 613 -16.60 10.16 10.35
N CYS A 614 -15.32 9.80 10.33
CA CYS A 614 -14.77 8.71 11.13
C CYS A 614 -15.01 8.94 12.63
N ASN A 615 -14.79 10.15 13.15
CA ASN A 615 -15.07 10.50 14.54
C ASN A 615 -16.56 10.40 14.89
N GLU A 616 -17.46 10.79 13.97
CA GLU A 616 -18.91 10.65 14.12
C GLU A 616 -19.32 9.17 14.17
N ALA A 617 -18.76 8.33 13.29
CA ALA A 617 -18.97 6.89 13.31
C ALA A 617 -18.43 6.22 14.59
N VAL A 618 -17.27 6.65 15.11
CA VAL A 618 -16.72 6.17 16.40
C VAL A 618 -17.63 6.55 17.56
N LEU A 619 -18.13 7.80 17.60
CA LEU A 619 -19.09 8.25 18.60
C LEU A 619 -20.38 7.41 18.56
N LEU A 620 -20.89 7.12 17.36
CA LEU A 620 -22.04 6.22 17.18
C LEU A 620 -21.74 4.82 17.72
N ILE A 621 -20.59 4.21 17.39
CA ILE A 621 -20.19 2.89 17.91
C ILE A 621 -20.18 2.91 19.44
N LYS A 622 -19.58 3.93 20.07
CA LYS A 622 -19.51 4.07 21.54
C LYS A 622 -20.87 4.22 22.22
N THR A 623 -21.93 4.66 21.51
CA THR A 623 -23.31 4.63 22.05
C THR A 623 -24.04 3.29 21.87
N LEU A 624 -23.47 2.37 21.08
CA LEU A 624 -24.06 1.06 20.76
C LEU A 624 -23.33 -0.09 21.47
N ASP A 625 -22.02 0.03 21.67
CA ASP A 625 -21.14 -0.92 22.35
C ASP A 625 -20.13 -0.18 23.26
N GLU A 626 -20.33 -0.29 24.58
CA GLU A 626 -19.42 0.22 25.60
C GLU A 626 -18.33 -0.80 25.98
N GLN A 627 -18.24 -1.95 25.29
CA GLN A 627 -17.38 -3.09 25.65
C GLN A 627 -16.20 -3.32 24.69
N ARG A 628 -15.95 -2.45 23.70
CA ARG A 628 -14.79 -2.57 22.79
C ARG A 628 -14.20 -1.23 22.34
N PRO A 629 -12.87 -1.15 22.11
CA PRO A 629 -12.23 -0.01 21.46
C PRO A 629 -12.56 0.06 19.97
N VAL A 630 -12.40 1.25 19.37
CA VAL A 630 -12.52 1.47 17.92
C VAL A 630 -11.20 1.94 17.33
N GLY A 631 -10.71 1.21 16.32
CA GLY A 631 -9.56 1.61 15.51
C GLY A 631 -9.94 2.07 14.10
N ILE A 632 -8.96 2.66 13.41
CA ILE A 632 -9.02 3.00 11.97
C ILE A 632 -8.04 2.11 11.19
N ALA A 633 -8.27 1.87 9.90
CA ALA A 633 -7.27 1.34 8.95
C ALA A 633 -6.96 2.41 7.88
N SER A 634 -5.91 3.19 8.11
CA SER A 634 -5.41 4.18 7.15
C SER A 634 -4.49 3.58 6.08
N GLY A 635 -4.04 4.41 5.13
CA GLY A 635 -2.97 4.11 4.18
C GLY A 635 -1.69 4.83 4.60
N ASP A 636 -0.70 4.07 5.09
CA ASP A 636 0.50 4.57 5.78
C ASP A 636 0.17 5.69 6.81
N VAL A 637 0.96 6.75 6.94
CA VAL A 637 0.72 7.94 7.78
C VAL A 637 0.06 9.10 7.04
N LEU A 638 -0.52 8.86 5.86
CA LEU A 638 -1.11 9.93 5.04
C LEU A 638 -2.24 10.62 5.82
N PHE A 639 -2.14 11.95 5.92
CA PHE A 639 -3.02 12.84 6.68
C PHE A 639 -3.15 12.52 8.18
N LEU A 640 -2.09 11.99 8.82
CA LEU A 640 -2.05 11.71 10.27
C LEU A 640 -2.29 12.97 11.14
N ASP A 641 -1.99 14.16 10.63
CA ASP A 641 -2.25 15.44 11.29
C ASP A 641 -3.75 15.80 11.31
N GLU A 642 -4.45 15.63 10.19
CA GLU A 642 -5.90 15.80 10.10
C GLU A 642 -6.64 14.70 10.90
N PHE A 643 -6.09 13.47 10.96
CA PHE A 643 -6.53 12.44 11.91
C PHE A 643 -6.43 12.92 13.36
N ALA A 644 -5.23 13.32 13.81
CA ALA A 644 -5.00 13.73 15.21
C ALA A 644 -5.85 14.95 15.63
N LYS A 645 -6.27 15.76 14.67
CA LYS A 645 -7.01 17.02 14.83
C LYS A 645 -8.53 16.88 14.74
N TYR A 646 -9.04 15.83 14.08
CA TYR A 646 -10.48 15.64 13.86
C TYR A 646 -11.04 14.28 14.26
N ALA A 647 -10.19 13.28 14.58
CA ALA A 647 -10.57 11.93 14.97
C ALA A 647 -10.10 11.54 16.39
N ASP A 648 -10.12 12.49 17.33
CA ASP A 648 -9.67 12.31 18.72
C ASP A 648 -10.42 11.18 19.46
N GLU A 649 -11.65 10.83 19.07
CA GLU A 649 -12.35 9.70 19.68
C GLU A 649 -11.80 8.32 19.27
N VAL A 650 -11.02 8.20 18.19
CA VAL A 650 -10.42 6.92 17.80
C VAL A 650 -9.43 6.45 18.87
N ASP A 651 -9.55 5.16 19.24
CA ASP A 651 -8.82 4.58 20.37
C ASP A 651 -7.44 4.01 19.98
N ALA A 652 -7.27 3.57 18.73
CA ALA A 652 -5.99 3.09 18.17
C ALA A 652 -5.83 3.48 16.68
N PHE A 653 -4.63 3.88 16.26
CA PHE A 653 -4.33 4.17 14.86
C PHE A 653 -3.77 2.92 14.17
N GLY A 654 -4.57 2.31 13.31
CA GLY A 654 -4.15 1.21 12.44
C GLY A 654 -3.80 1.71 11.04
N THR A 655 -2.84 1.07 10.38
CA THR A 655 -2.53 1.40 8.98
C THR A 655 -1.99 0.22 8.16
N ASN A 656 -2.31 0.19 6.88
CA ASN A 656 -1.68 -0.70 5.91
C ASN A 656 -0.33 -0.09 5.49
N ALA A 657 0.76 -0.87 5.56
CA ALA A 657 2.10 -0.35 5.30
C ALA A 657 3.06 -1.41 4.74
N TYR A 658 3.70 -1.09 3.63
CA TYR A 658 4.64 -1.95 2.91
C TYR A 658 6.01 -1.24 2.78
N ARG A 659 6.63 -0.90 3.92
CA ARG A 659 7.81 -0.02 4.00
C ARG A 659 9.16 -0.72 3.73
N GLY A 660 9.23 -2.05 3.80
CA GLY A 660 10.40 -2.86 3.42
C GLY A 660 10.86 -3.88 4.49
N ASP A 661 11.97 -4.58 4.20
CA ASP A 661 12.55 -5.66 5.02
C ASP A 661 13.00 -5.27 6.45
N TYR A 662 12.88 -3.99 6.78
CA TYR A 662 13.36 -3.35 8.01
C TYR A 662 12.21 -2.79 8.86
N GLY A 663 10.97 -3.17 8.54
CA GLY A 663 9.76 -2.75 9.24
C GLY A 663 9.29 -1.33 8.88
N PHE A 664 8.69 -0.67 9.86
CA PHE A 664 7.85 0.51 9.68
C PHE A 664 8.55 1.81 10.12
N GLY A 665 9.60 1.70 10.95
CA GLY A 665 10.55 2.78 11.21
C GLY A 665 9.91 4.00 11.88
N ALA A 666 9.86 5.15 11.17
CA ALA A 666 9.34 6.40 11.73
C ALA A 666 7.85 6.36 12.11
N TYR A 667 7.06 5.44 11.54
CA TYR A 667 5.61 5.30 11.76
C TYR A 667 5.23 5.36 13.26
N TRP A 668 5.86 4.53 14.08
CA TRP A 668 5.54 4.42 15.50
C TRP A 668 5.73 5.73 16.26
N GLN A 669 6.84 6.43 15.97
CA GLN A 669 7.18 7.71 16.59
C GLN A 669 6.32 8.85 16.05
N GLN A 670 5.95 8.85 14.77
CA GLN A 670 5.01 9.81 14.19
C GLN A 670 3.64 9.71 14.87
N VAL A 671 3.09 8.49 15.03
CA VAL A 671 1.81 8.27 15.74
C VAL A 671 1.91 8.65 17.22
N LYS A 672 3.01 8.30 17.92
CA LYS A 672 3.20 8.67 19.34
C LYS A 672 3.34 10.18 19.54
N ASN A 673 4.05 10.87 18.65
CA ASN A 673 4.26 12.32 18.74
C ASN A 673 3.01 13.14 18.42
N LEU A 674 2.26 12.75 17.39
CA LEU A 674 1.20 13.58 16.83
C LEU A 674 -0.19 13.23 17.36
N ALA A 675 -0.47 11.95 17.61
CA ALA A 675 -1.77 11.48 18.09
C ALA A 675 -1.77 10.95 19.54
N ASP A 676 -0.62 10.59 20.11
CA ASP A 676 -0.49 9.84 21.38
C ASP A 676 -1.53 8.71 21.50
N ARG A 677 -1.47 7.78 20.55
CA ARG A 677 -2.33 6.58 20.49
C ARG A 677 -1.51 5.28 20.46
N PRO A 678 -2.11 4.16 20.92
CA PRO A 678 -1.74 2.83 20.48
C PRO A 678 -1.71 2.75 18.95
N ALA A 679 -0.72 2.04 18.42
CA ALA A 679 -0.43 1.88 17.01
C ALA A 679 -0.38 0.40 16.64
N PHE A 680 -0.84 0.04 15.44
CA PHE A 680 -0.73 -1.31 14.91
C PHE A 680 -0.80 -1.32 13.39
N ILE A 681 -0.28 -2.38 12.77
CA ILE A 681 -0.29 -2.52 11.32
C ILE A 681 -1.50 -3.36 10.91
N THR A 682 -2.40 -2.82 10.08
CA THR A 682 -3.63 -3.52 9.63
C THR A 682 -3.41 -4.44 8.44
N GLU A 683 -2.35 -4.19 7.66
CA GLU A 683 -1.77 -5.08 6.63
C GLU A 683 -0.28 -4.81 6.47
N TYR A 684 0.51 -5.88 6.41
CA TYR A 684 1.88 -5.88 5.88
C TYR A 684 2.20 -7.26 5.30
N GLY A 685 2.93 -7.27 4.19
CA GLY A 685 3.19 -8.48 3.42
C GLY A 685 4.42 -8.35 2.54
N CYS A 686 4.83 -9.47 1.97
CA CYS A 686 5.82 -9.56 0.91
C CYS A 686 5.37 -10.67 -0.04
N PRO A 687 5.37 -10.46 -1.37
CA PRO A 687 5.19 -11.55 -2.31
C PRO A 687 6.29 -12.60 -2.10
N VAL A 688 5.97 -13.87 -2.31
CA VAL A 688 7.03 -14.89 -2.45
C VAL A 688 7.64 -14.86 -3.85
N TYR A 689 6.83 -14.64 -4.90
CA TYR A 689 7.36 -14.52 -6.25
C TYR A 689 8.30 -13.32 -6.34
N SER A 690 9.45 -13.53 -6.97
CA SER A 690 10.43 -12.48 -7.25
C SER A 690 11.26 -12.91 -8.45
N LYS A 691 11.27 -12.08 -9.49
CA LYS A 691 11.89 -12.38 -10.78
C LYS A 691 13.36 -12.76 -10.61
N GLY A 692 13.74 -13.92 -11.16
CA GLY A 692 15.11 -14.44 -11.13
C GLY A 692 15.52 -15.15 -9.83
N MET A 693 14.61 -15.40 -8.88
CA MET A 693 14.85 -16.25 -7.72
C MET A 693 14.27 -17.66 -7.94
N ASP A 694 14.92 -18.70 -7.38
CA ASP A 694 14.30 -20.03 -7.25
C ASP A 694 13.32 -20.08 -6.07
N LYS A 695 12.50 -21.14 -5.97
CA LYS A 695 11.51 -21.31 -4.90
C LYS A 695 12.11 -21.23 -3.48
N GLU A 696 13.32 -21.78 -3.27
CA GLU A 696 13.94 -21.76 -1.94
C GLU A 696 14.43 -20.36 -1.54
N GLN A 697 14.99 -19.63 -2.51
CA GLN A 697 15.40 -18.23 -2.36
C GLN A 697 14.20 -17.31 -2.15
N ALA A 698 13.15 -17.50 -2.95
CA ALA A 698 11.88 -16.79 -2.91
C ALA A 698 11.20 -16.90 -1.54
N GLU A 699 10.99 -18.13 -1.04
CA GLU A 699 10.43 -18.36 0.29
C GLU A 699 11.33 -17.81 1.40
N GLN A 700 12.66 -17.81 1.22
CA GLN A 700 13.60 -17.23 2.19
C GLN A 700 13.47 -15.70 2.25
N ALA A 701 13.40 -15.03 1.09
CA ALA A 701 13.23 -13.59 1.01
C ALA A 701 11.92 -13.13 1.64
N GLN A 702 10.82 -13.85 1.41
CA GLN A 702 9.54 -13.59 2.07
C GLN A 702 9.64 -13.74 3.59
N ALA A 703 10.26 -14.82 4.07
CA ALA A 703 10.41 -15.11 5.49
C ALA A 703 11.30 -14.07 6.21
N ASP A 704 12.42 -13.66 5.60
CA ASP A 704 13.33 -12.67 6.18
C ASP A 704 12.73 -11.25 6.18
N TYR A 705 11.93 -10.87 5.16
CA TYR A 705 11.18 -9.61 5.16
C TYR A 705 10.15 -9.58 6.29
N LEU A 706 9.32 -10.62 6.39
CA LEU A 706 8.25 -10.71 7.38
C LEU A 706 8.80 -10.77 8.82
N LEU A 707 9.93 -11.46 9.03
CA LEU A 707 10.66 -11.42 10.30
C LEU A 707 11.13 -10.00 10.65
N GLY A 708 11.69 -9.26 9.69
CA GLY A 708 12.13 -7.88 9.90
C GLY A 708 10.98 -6.93 10.26
N CYS A 709 9.81 -7.11 9.65
CA CYS A 709 8.59 -6.40 10.04
C CYS A 709 8.15 -6.74 11.47
N TRP A 710 8.10 -8.02 11.84
CA TRP A 710 7.71 -8.41 13.20
C TRP A 710 8.72 -7.94 14.27
N GLU A 711 10.02 -8.01 13.97
CA GLU A 711 11.09 -7.51 14.84
C GLU A 711 10.98 -6.00 15.13
N ASP A 712 10.45 -5.19 14.20
CA ASP A 712 10.17 -3.76 14.42
C ASP A 712 8.84 -3.54 15.17
N ILE A 713 7.82 -4.38 14.95
CA ILE A 713 6.59 -4.39 15.76
C ILE A 713 6.93 -4.66 17.23
N GLU A 714 7.81 -5.63 17.51
CA GLU A 714 8.32 -5.98 18.86
C GLU A 714 9.16 -4.87 19.48
N ASP A 715 10.14 -4.32 18.75
CA ASP A 715 10.98 -3.23 19.27
C ASP A 715 10.13 -2.01 19.68
N ASN A 716 8.98 -1.78 19.06
CA ASN A 716 8.09 -0.67 19.36
C ASN A 716 6.95 -1.01 20.35
N MET A 717 6.88 -2.21 20.93
CA MET A 717 5.93 -2.54 22.01
C MET A 717 6.30 -1.85 23.32
N ALA A 718 5.35 -1.74 24.25
CA ALA A 718 5.57 -1.14 25.57
C ALA A 718 6.73 -1.81 26.35
N GLY A 719 7.86 -1.13 26.50
CA GLY A 719 9.11 -1.65 27.09
C GLY A 719 10.11 -2.29 26.13
N GLY A 720 9.88 -2.18 24.81
CA GLY A 720 10.87 -2.41 23.77
C GLY A 720 11.92 -1.28 23.71
N THR A 721 12.60 -1.14 22.57
CA THR A 721 13.67 -0.14 22.35
C THR A 721 13.28 1.03 21.45
N GLY A 722 12.08 1.00 20.86
CA GLY A 722 11.51 2.03 19.99
C GLY A 722 10.49 2.92 20.71
N ALA A 723 9.45 3.33 20.00
CA ALA A 723 8.47 4.31 20.48
C ALA A 723 7.57 3.79 21.61
N GLY A 724 7.38 2.48 21.77
CA GLY A 724 6.65 1.89 22.90
C GLY A 724 5.12 1.95 22.82
N ASN A 725 4.54 2.20 21.64
CA ASN A 725 3.10 2.28 21.40
C ASN A 725 2.51 1.16 20.52
N SER A 726 3.32 0.19 20.07
CA SER A 726 2.85 -0.97 19.30
C SER A 726 1.97 -1.90 20.14
N ILE A 727 0.81 -2.28 19.59
CA ILE A 727 -0.06 -3.34 20.13
C ILE A 727 -0.12 -4.59 19.21
N GLY A 728 0.75 -4.68 18.20
CA GLY A 728 0.87 -5.82 17.29
C GLY A 728 0.69 -5.46 15.82
N GLY A 729 0.34 -6.45 15.00
CA GLY A 729 0.11 -6.27 13.57
C GLY A 729 -0.57 -7.46 12.90
N ILE A 730 -1.02 -7.25 11.67
CA ILE A 730 -1.83 -8.18 10.90
C ILE A 730 -1.12 -8.48 9.58
N VAL A 731 -0.69 -9.73 9.42
CA VAL A 731 -0.03 -10.21 8.20
C VAL A 731 -1.04 -10.21 7.04
N PHE A 732 -0.59 -9.75 5.89
CA PHE A 732 -1.27 -9.86 4.61
C PHE A 732 -0.42 -10.80 3.72
N GLU A 733 -0.79 -12.07 3.54
CA GLU A 733 -2.06 -12.70 3.95
C GLU A 733 -1.95 -14.20 4.26
N TYR A 734 -3.06 -14.86 4.60
CA TYR A 734 -3.06 -16.29 4.92
C TYR A 734 -2.77 -17.18 3.69
N LEU A 735 -3.48 -16.94 2.58
CA LEU A 735 -3.51 -17.80 1.40
C LEU A 735 -3.39 -16.96 0.13
N ASP A 736 -2.62 -17.43 -0.85
CA ASP A 736 -2.53 -16.81 -2.19
C ASP A 736 -3.91 -16.61 -2.84
N GLU A 737 -4.20 -15.37 -3.27
CA GLU A 737 -5.43 -15.00 -3.97
C GLU A 737 -5.18 -14.73 -5.46
N TRP A 738 -5.37 -15.77 -6.29
CA TRP A 738 -5.09 -15.80 -7.74
C TRP A 738 -5.93 -14.83 -8.61
N TRP A 739 -6.72 -13.93 -8.03
CA TRP A 739 -7.54 -12.97 -8.79
C TRP A 739 -6.96 -11.57 -8.87
N LYS A 740 -5.94 -11.24 -8.06
CA LYS A 740 -5.48 -9.86 -7.85
C LYS A 740 -4.76 -9.24 -9.05
N ALA A 741 -4.24 -10.05 -9.98
CA ALA A 741 -3.66 -9.60 -11.25
C ALA A 741 -4.63 -9.68 -12.46
N TYR A 742 -5.90 -10.03 -12.18
CA TYR A 742 -7.09 -10.01 -13.06
C TYR A 742 -7.40 -11.27 -13.89
N GLU A 743 -6.74 -12.41 -13.66
CA GLU A 743 -7.15 -13.70 -14.26
C GLU A 743 -7.23 -14.81 -13.20
N PRO A 744 -8.41 -15.04 -12.56
CA PRO A 744 -8.54 -15.93 -11.40
C PRO A 744 -8.17 -17.40 -11.64
N ALA A 745 -7.95 -17.81 -12.89
CA ALA A 745 -7.74 -19.19 -13.30
C ALA A 745 -6.27 -19.62 -13.47
N PHE A 746 -5.29 -18.72 -13.35
CA PHE A 746 -3.87 -19.06 -13.23
C PHE A 746 -3.17 -18.18 -12.17
N HIS A 747 -1.94 -18.54 -11.77
CA HIS A 747 -1.19 -17.78 -10.76
C HIS A 747 -0.25 -16.80 -11.45
N ASP A 748 -0.65 -15.53 -11.57
CA ASP A 748 -0.01 -14.55 -12.42
C ASP A 748 1.29 -14.00 -11.81
N THR A 749 2.34 -13.89 -12.64
CA THR A 749 3.69 -13.46 -12.24
C THR A 749 3.97 -11.97 -12.51
N LYS A 750 2.95 -11.21 -12.90
CA LYS A 750 2.96 -9.78 -13.21
C LYS A 750 3.17 -8.90 -11.97
N GLY A 751 4.20 -8.05 -12.02
CA GLY A 751 4.39 -6.97 -11.05
C GLY A 751 3.35 -5.87 -11.27
N LEU A 752 2.46 -5.65 -10.31
CA LEU A 752 1.32 -4.72 -10.40
C LEU A 752 1.70 -3.28 -10.06
N PHE A 753 2.60 -3.08 -9.08
CA PHE A 753 3.21 -1.79 -8.78
C PHE A 753 4.62 -1.96 -8.21
N SER A 754 5.46 -0.92 -8.30
CA SER A 754 6.82 -0.95 -7.76
C SER A 754 6.86 -0.60 -6.27
N GLY A 755 7.69 -1.30 -5.50
CA GLY A 755 7.84 -1.12 -4.05
C GLY A 755 9.12 -1.74 -3.49
N PRO A 756 9.32 -1.73 -2.16
CA PRO A 756 10.56 -2.20 -1.51
C PRO A 756 10.60 -3.74 -1.36
N PHE A 757 10.19 -4.46 -2.42
CA PHE A 757 10.14 -5.92 -2.51
C PHE A 757 11.44 -6.48 -3.12
N PRO A 758 11.71 -7.81 -3.08
CA PRO A 758 13.03 -8.35 -3.40
C PRO A 758 13.49 -8.07 -4.84
N ASP A 759 12.59 -8.20 -5.81
CA ASP A 759 12.78 -7.85 -7.23
C ASP A 759 12.26 -6.44 -7.62
N GLY A 760 11.66 -5.73 -6.65
CA GLY A 760 11.16 -4.37 -6.79
C GLY A 760 9.67 -4.24 -7.07
N PHE A 761 8.91 -5.34 -7.17
CA PHE A 761 7.50 -5.30 -7.54
C PHE A 761 6.58 -6.02 -6.55
N MET A 762 5.34 -5.54 -6.48
CA MET A 762 4.25 -6.23 -5.80
C MET A 762 3.60 -7.21 -6.77
N HIS A 763 3.65 -8.49 -6.43
CA HIS A 763 2.91 -9.57 -7.09
C HIS A 763 1.80 -10.02 -6.13
N GLU A 764 0.65 -9.34 -6.19
CA GLU A 764 -0.35 -9.41 -5.12
C GLU A 764 -0.94 -10.81 -4.89
N GLU A 765 -0.98 -11.64 -5.94
CA GLU A 765 -1.45 -13.02 -5.84
C GLU A 765 -0.53 -13.95 -5.04
N TRP A 766 0.71 -13.52 -4.77
CA TRP A 766 1.75 -14.32 -4.13
C TRP A 766 2.02 -13.90 -2.69
N LEU A 767 1.11 -13.14 -2.06
CA LEU A 767 1.26 -12.57 -0.71
C LEU A 767 1.02 -13.57 0.45
N GLY A 768 0.53 -14.78 0.18
CA GLY A 768 0.19 -15.75 1.23
C GLY A 768 1.37 -16.20 2.11
N VAL A 769 1.11 -16.61 3.35
CA VAL A 769 2.03 -17.51 4.09
C VAL A 769 1.78 -18.99 3.73
N CYS A 770 0.65 -19.27 3.07
CA CYS A 770 0.31 -20.53 2.44
C CYS A 770 0.01 -20.30 0.95
N GLY A 771 0.31 -21.28 0.09
CA GLY A 771 -0.15 -21.31 -1.31
C GLY A 771 -1.14 -22.43 -1.63
N GLN A 772 -1.74 -22.38 -2.82
CA GLN A 772 -2.79 -23.32 -3.28
C GLN A 772 -2.26 -24.44 -4.22
N GLY A 773 -0.95 -24.67 -4.26
CA GLY A 773 -0.32 -25.63 -5.19
C GLY A 773 -0.44 -25.17 -6.65
N ASP A 774 -0.78 -26.08 -7.56
CA ASP A 774 -1.21 -25.77 -8.94
C ASP A 774 -2.71 -25.42 -9.06
N GLY A 775 -3.40 -25.22 -7.94
CA GLY A 775 -4.83 -24.90 -7.92
C GLY A 775 -5.76 -26.08 -8.23
N SER A 776 -5.26 -27.23 -8.70
CA SER A 776 -6.11 -28.38 -9.08
C SER A 776 -6.90 -28.98 -7.90
N ALA A 777 -6.35 -28.90 -6.69
CA ALA A 777 -6.97 -29.30 -5.42
C ALA A 777 -7.62 -28.14 -4.64
N SER A 778 -7.90 -27.01 -5.29
CA SER A 778 -8.55 -25.83 -4.70
C SER A 778 -10.04 -26.07 -4.38
N PRO A 779 -10.55 -25.66 -3.19
CA PRO A 779 -9.92 -24.78 -2.20
C PRO A 779 -9.24 -25.52 -1.01
N TYR A 780 -8.90 -26.81 -1.12
CA TYR A 780 -8.48 -27.64 0.02
C TYR A 780 -6.96 -27.63 0.30
N LEU A 781 -6.13 -27.62 -0.74
CA LEU A 781 -4.68 -27.80 -0.58
C LEU A 781 -3.99 -26.57 0.00
N ARG A 782 -3.02 -26.78 0.90
CA ARG A 782 -2.13 -25.76 1.46
C ARG A 782 -0.66 -26.14 1.30
N THR A 783 0.12 -25.31 0.62
CA THR A 783 1.59 -25.36 0.64
C THR A 783 2.09 -24.37 1.70
N LEU A 784 2.53 -24.84 2.86
CA LEU A 784 3.03 -23.97 3.94
C LEU A 784 4.44 -23.47 3.62
N ARG A 785 4.63 -22.15 3.51
CA ARG A 785 5.91 -21.52 3.14
C ARG A 785 6.85 -21.36 4.34
N LYS A 786 8.15 -21.12 4.12
CA LYS A 786 9.13 -20.78 5.19
C LYS A 786 8.63 -19.70 6.16
N SER A 787 7.89 -18.71 5.67
CA SER A 787 7.28 -17.62 6.46
C SER A 787 6.28 -18.12 7.51
N TYR A 788 5.44 -19.12 7.19
CA TYR A 788 4.55 -19.79 8.16
C TYR A 788 5.35 -20.37 9.34
N TYR A 789 6.46 -21.05 9.06
CA TYR A 789 7.29 -21.68 10.09
C TYR A 789 8.04 -20.67 10.96
N VAL A 790 8.47 -19.54 10.39
CA VAL A 790 9.05 -18.42 11.16
C VAL A 790 8.01 -17.84 12.14
N TYR A 791 6.79 -17.56 11.67
CA TYR A 791 5.72 -17.09 12.57
C TYR A 791 5.38 -18.13 13.64
N LYS A 792 5.25 -19.41 13.26
CA LYS A 792 5.04 -20.52 14.18
C LYS A 792 6.09 -20.60 15.29
N GLU A 793 7.36 -20.29 15.01
CA GLU A 793 8.41 -20.27 16.03
C GLU A 793 8.35 -19.02 16.93
N ILE A 794 8.08 -17.83 16.38
CA ILE A 794 8.11 -16.58 17.18
C ILE A 794 6.80 -16.29 17.91
N TRP A 795 5.65 -16.71 17.38
CA TRP A 795 4.34 -16.49 17.99
C TRP A 795 3.94 -17.53 19.04
N ASN A 796 4.63 -18.68 19.13
CA ASN A 796 4.45 -19.67 20.20
C ASN A 796 5.49 -19.55 21.34
N LYS A 797 6.18 -18.40 21.43
CA LYS A 797 7.00 -17.97 22.57
C LYS A 797 6.20 -17.04 23.51
#